data_AF-A0AAW7JRQ5-F1
#
_entry.id   AF-A0AAW7JRQ5-F1
#
_cell.length_a   1.000
_cell.length_b   1.000
_cell.length_c   1.000
_cell.angle_alpha   90.00
_cell.angle_beta   90.00
_cell.angle_gamma   90.00
#
_symmetry.space_group_name_H-M   'P 1'
#
loop_
_entity.id
_entity.type
_entity.pdbx_description
1 polymer ?
#
loop_
_entity_poly.entity_id
_entity_poly.type
_entity_poly.pdbx_seq_one_letter_code
_entity_poly.pdbx_strand_id
1 'polypeptide(L)'
;MKKILLYIFLPIVAGGMFSSCADYLDVDKYFYDQLSIDSAFSKRKYVDGWLSNAFEPIQYITEGEGMRRWMSDDIVKYEGRDYQNGNYSATTNNGDSENLLYKAYEAVRKASTFIDNVDRCGELTEVEKADMKGQMRFIRAYAYWSLIRHFGPVPLIPEHGLDVSLSYEELSLPRASLDEIVAFIDQDLVVAARSLPMVRTVNNMGRPTRGAALALRARILLWVASPLMNGNRDLFNVKDNRGRQLVPQEYDESKWAKAAAAAKEVMDLGIYELYTIEPSPDTPEYERPPYNAEFSDKNFPDGWADVDPYLSYKSIFDGTIIGSKNPELIFTRTSRGNEQINHWVSNCMPRTLSGSNLIGVSQKQVDAYYMDNGQTIQEAEASGYYKEDGFTTSSNPLNEGGAPFLPANVSWQYAHREPRFYASIAYCGSIWACSSANEAQYRNKQIFYYRDLNDGKQGFKEDCPLTGIGFKKFVNDEDAFTQGGYRMDKTENTIRYAEMLLIYAEALNELTPGKSYTVERYNGETMTVQRDVNEMRSAMKPIRMRAGVPDFDDVIYANQELFRTALKRERQIELVGENCFRYYDLRRWKDALLEENQPLMGCNINISDDVTRVQEFYRPTVVASMPKVFTQRMYLWPFPDKEMKRNVNLTQNPGW
;
A
#
# COMPACT_ATOMS: atom_id res chain seq x y z
N MET A 1 -75.79 4.79 -22.81
CA MET A 1 -76.58 4.89 -21.57
C MET A 1 -75.62 4.87 -20.40
N LYS A 2 -75.46 6.01 -19.70
CA LYS A 2 -75.75 6.26 -18.25
C LYS A 2 -74.82 5.51 -17.28
N LYS A 3 -74.22 6.06 -16.21
CA LYS A 3 -74.05 7.38 -15.54
C LYS A 3 -72.97 7.15 -14.44
N ILE A 4 -71.91 7.96 -14.32
CA ILE A 4 -71.57 8.93 -13.23
C ILE A 4 -71.97 8.53 -11.79
N LEU A 5 -71.00 8.43 -10.85
CA LEU A 5 -70.85 9.32 -9.65
C LEU A 5 -69.68 8.96 -8.70
N LEU A 6 -68.91 10.02 -8.40
CA LEU A 6 -67.84 10.18 -7.39
C LEU A 6 -68.36 10.08 -5.95
N TYR A 7 -67.48 9.70 -5.00
CA TYR A 7 -67.40 10.37 -3.70
C TYR A 7 -65.95 10.49 -3.21
N ILE A 8 -65.59 11.72 -2.86
CA ILE A 8 -64.36 12.21 -2.24
C ILE A 8 -64.46 12.01 -0.72
N PHE A 9 -63.38 11.62 -0.05
CA PHE A 9 -63.15 11.95 1.35
C PHE A 9 -61.67 12.29 1.59
N LEU A 10 -61.43 13.55 2.00
CA LEU A 10 -60.18 14.06 2.57
C LEU A 10 -59.95 13.46 3.97
N PRO A 11 -58.69 13.36 4.42
CA PRO A 11 -58.28 14.16 5.57
C PRO A 11 -56.89 14.79 5.35
N ILE A 12 -56.76 16.12 5.44
CA ILE A 12 -56.34 16.90 6.62
C ILE A 12 -54.93 16.54 7.12
N VAL A 13 -54.04 17.46 6.79
CA VAL A 13 -52.68 17.72 7.21
C VAL A 13 -52.49 17.65 8.74
N ALA A 14 -51.43 16.95 9.16
CA ALA A 14 -50.68 17.23 10.39
C ALA A 14 -49.22 17.40 9.98
N GLY A 15 -48.63 18.52 10.38
CA GLY A 15 -47.36 19.03 9.85
C GLY A 15 -46.14 18.25 10.35
N GLY A 16 -45.24 17.98 9.40
CA GLY A 16 -43.85 17.60 9.64
C GLY A 16 -42.94 18.66 9.03
N MET A 17 -42.00 19.14 9.84
CA MET A 17 -41.08 20.22 9.58
C MET A 17 -40.28 20.02 8.29
N PHE A 18 -40.32 21.00 7.39
CA PHE A 18 -39.35 21.12 6.30
C PHE A 18 -38.00 21.53 6.88
N SER A 19 -37.13 20.55 7.11
CA SER A 19 -35.69 20.76 7.14
C SER A 19 -35.18 20.77 5.71
N SER A 20 -34.62 21.90 5.29
CA SER A 20 -33.92 22.09 4.03
C SER A 20 -32.70 21.16 3.94
N CYS A 21 -32.81 20.08 3.18
CA CYS A 21 -31.67 19.40 2.56
C CYS A 21 -31.98 19.25 1.07
N ALA A 22 -31.36 20.09 0.26
CA ALA A 22 -31.38 19.96 -1.19
C ALA A 22 -30.43 18.84 -1.61
N ASP A 23 -30.87 17.58 -1.47
CA ASP A 23 -30.34 16.49 -2.29
C ASP A 23 -30.96 16.63 -3.68
N TYR A 24 -30.40 17.54 -4.47
CA TYR A 24 -30.66 17.60 -5.89
C TYR A 24 -29.92 16.44 -6.55
N LEU A 25 -30.64 15.33 -6.73
CA LEU A 25 -30.47 14.34 -7.79
C LEU A 25 -29.03 14.17 -8.30
N ASP A 26 -28.37 13.14 -7.80
CA ASP A 26 -27.05 12.62 -8.20
C ASP A 26 -27.09 11.99 -9.63
N VAL A 27 -27.61 12.77 -10.59
CA VAL A 27 -27.76 12.44 -12.02
C VAL A 27 -26.68 13.15 -12.85
N ASP A 28 -25.94 14.10 -12.26
CA ASP A 28 -24.91 14.89 -12.94
C ASP A 28 -23.66 14.08 -13.35
N LYS A 29 -23.34 12.97 -12.66
CA LYS A 29 -22.08 12.24 -12.92
C LYS A 29 -22.04 11.51 -14.26
N TYR A 30 -23.20 11.10 -14.79
CA TYR A 30 -23.34 10.43 -16.10
C TYR A 30 -23.75 11.38 -17.23
N PHE A 31 -24.17 12.60 -16.91
CA PHE A 31 -24.59 13.59 -17.91
C PHE A 31 -23.40 14.08 -18.76
N TYR A 32 -22.20 14.17 -18.16
CA TYR A 32 -21.00 14.64 -18.87
C TYR A 32 -20.47 13.66 -19.93
N ASP A 33 -20.70 12.35 -19.76
CA ASP A 33 -20.35 11.34 -20.76
C ASP A 33 -21.31 11.36 -21.98
N GLN A 34 -22.47 12.04 -21.87
CA GLN A 34 -23.46 12.19 -22.94
C GLN A 34 -23.36 13.53 -23.69
N LEU A 35 -22.55 14.47 -23.20
CA LEU A 35 -22.29 15.73 -23.91
C LEU A 35 -21.35 15.49 -25.09
N SER A 36 -21.57 16.21 -26.20
CA SER A 36 -20.55 16.29 -27.24
C SER A 36 -19.27 16.87 -26.67
N ILE A 37 -18.10 16.46 -27.19
CA ILE A 37 -16.79 17.00 -26.77
C ILE A 37 -16.81 18.53 -26.80
N ASP A 38 -17.39 19.12 -27.85
CA ASP A 38 -17.53 20.57 -27.99
C ASP A 38 -18.31 21.22 -26.83
N SER A 39 -19.38 20.57 -26.37
CA SER A 39 -20.18 21.07 -25.25
C SER A 39 -19.47 20.87 -23.92
N ALA A 40 -18.82 19.71 -23.73
CA ALA A 40 -18.12 19.34 -22.50
C ALA A 40 -16.95 20.29 -22.16
N PHE A 41 -16.25 20.80 -23.18
CA PHE A 41 -15.10 21.71 -23.01
C PHE A 41 -15.43 23.20 -23.25
N SER A 42 -16.71 23.55 -23.36
CA SER A 42 -17.14 24.93 -23.62
C SER A 42 -17.16 25.82 -22.37
N LYS A 43 -17.46 25.28 -21.18
CA LYS A 43 -17.64 26.02 -19.92
C LYS A 43 -16.91 25.35 -18.77
N ARG A 44 -16.42 26.15 -17.81
CA ARG A 44 -15.67 25.69 -16.64
C ARG A 44 -16.38 24.61 -15.85
N LYS A 45 -17.68 24.78 -15.57
CA LYS A 45 -18.48 23.78 -14.83
C LYS A 45 -18.38 22.37 -15.44
N TYR A 46 -18.38 22.29 -16.78
CA TYR A 46 -18.33 21.01 -17.50
C TYR A 46 -16.92 20.44 -17.54
N VAL A 47 -15.90 21.30 -17.71
CA VAL A 47 -14.50 20.89 -17.61
C VAL A 47 -14.17 20.35 -16.22
N ASP A 48 -14.62 21.02 -15.16
CA ASP A 48 -14.42 20.57 -13.76
C ASP A 48 -15.13 19.22 -13.49
N GLY A 49 -16.33 19.03 -14.07
CA GLY A 49 -17.06 17.77 -14.04
C GLY A 49 -16.32 16.64 -14.75
N TRP A 50 -15.80 16.89 -15.96
CA TRP A 50 -15.00 15.93 -16.70
C TRP A 50 -13.71 15.58 -15.96
N LEU A 51 -12.99 16.59 -15.45
CA LEU A 51 -11.78 16.39 -14.67
C LEU A 51 -12.04 15.43 -13.50
N SER A 52 -13.11 15.67 -12.74
CA SER A 52 -13.49 14.83 -11.61
C SER A 52 -13.86 13.40 -12.04
N ASN A 53 -14.56 13.24 -13.18
CA ASN A 53 -14.88 11.94 -13.75
C ASN A 53 -13.62 11.17 -14.21
N ALA A 54 -12.59 11.87 -14.71
CA ALA A 54 -11.32 11.26 -15.13
C ALA A 54 -10.51 10.65 -13.97
N PHE A 55 -10.76 11.06 -12.72
CA PHE A 55 -10.16 10.45 -11.52
C PHE A 55 -10.87 9.17 -11.07
N GLU A 56 -12.09 8.88 -11.55
CA GLU A 56 -12.86 7.70 -11.11
C GLU A 56 -12.12 6.37 -11.34
N PRO A 57 -11.50 6.12 -12.50
CA PRO A 57 -10.90 4.80 -12.75
C PRO A 57 -9.69 4.51 -11.87
N ILE A 58 -9.02 5.54 -11.32
CA ILE A 58 -7.90 5.38 -10.37
C ILE A 58 -8.33 4.55 -9.15
N GLN A 59 -9.60 4.65 -8.75
CA GLN A 59 -10.14 3.91 -7.61
C GLN A 59 -9.99 2.40 -7.75
N TYR A 60 -10.01 1.88 -8.99
CA TYR A 60 -10.00 0.44 -9.29
C TYR A 60 -8.62 -0.12 -9.70
N ILE A 61 -7.69 0.77 -10.02
CA ILE A 61 -6.33 0.39 -10.48
C ILE A 61 -5.25 0.69 -9.44
N THR A 62 -5.68 1.08 -8.24
CA THR A 62 -4.84 1.34 -7.08
C THR A 62 -4.15 0.07 -6.54
N GLU A 63 -3.04 0.29 -5.87
CA GLU A 63 -2.26 -0.70 -5.13
C GLU A 63 -2.97 -1.18 -3.86
N GLY A 64 -3.79 -0.32 -3.27
CA GLY A 64 -4.46 -0.58 -2.01
C GLY A 64 -5.67 -1.51 -2.11
N GLU A 65 -6.12 -1.90 -3.31
CA GLU A 65 -7.33 -2.71 -3.53
C GLU A 65 -7.11 -4.07 -4.22
N GLY A 66 -8.13 -4.92 -4.11
CA GLY A 66 -8.22 -6.21 -4.79
C GLY A 66 -7.66 -7.36 -3.97
N MET A 67 -7.57 -8.51 -4.63
CA MET A 67 -7.08 -9.76 -4.02
C MET A 67 -5.57 -9.79 -3.78
N ARG A 68 -4.81 -8.89 -4.44
CA ARG A 68 -3.34 -8.76 -4.34
C ARG A 68 -2.80 -8.67 -2.92
N ARG A 69 -3.57 -8.05 -2.03
CA ARG A 69 -3.28 -7.95 -0.59
C ARG A 69 -3.11 -9.31 0.08
N TRP A 70 -3.72 -10.35 -0.49
CA TRP A 70 -3.75 -11.70 0.04
C TRP A 70 -2.94 -12.68 -0.81
N MET A 71 -2.12 -12.20 -1.75
CA MET A 71 -1.35 -13.02 -2.70
C MET A 71 0.15 -13.12 -2.35
N SER A 72 0.52 -12.69 -1.14
CA SER A 72 1.90 -12.53 -0.68
C SER A 72 2.17 -13.40 0.56
N ASP A 73 3.40 -13.43 1.05
CA ASP A 73 3.83 -14.23 2.21
C ASP A 73 3.63 -13.55 3.57
N ASP A 74 3.19 -12.29 3.61
CA ASP A 74 3.07 -11.46 4.82
C ASP A 74 1.68 -11.52 5.47
N ILE A 75 0.63 -11.19 4.70
CA ILE A 75 -0.75 -11.10 5.17
C ILE A 75 -1.65 -11.99 4.31
N VAL A 76 -2.53 -12.75 4.98
CA VAL A 76 -3.37 -13.75 4.34
C VAL A 76 -4.82 -13.66 4.79
N LYS A 77 -5.71 -14.09 3.90
CA LYS A 77 -7.14 -14.27 4.14
C LYS A 77 -7.58 -15.51 3.37
N TYR A 78 -8.54 -16.28 3.88
CA TYR A 78 -8.94 -17.54 3.25
C TYR A 78 -9.44 -17.35 1.80
N GLU A 79 -10.11 -16.24 1.51
CA GLU A 79 -10.57 -15.90 0.15
C GLU A 79 -9.42 -15.68 -0.85
N GLY A 80 -8.20 -15.43 -0.36
CA GLY A 80 -6.99 -15.32 -1.19
C GLY A 80 -6.39 -16.67 -1.60
N ARG A 81 -6.94 -17.80 -1.13
CA ARG A 81 -6.36 -19.15 -1.31
C ARG A 81 -6.06 -19.51 -2.76
N ASP A 82 -6.97 -19.22 -3.69
CA ASP A 82 -6.80 -19.61 -5.09
C ASP A 82 -5.67 -18.84 -5.80
N TYR A 83 -5.35 -17.66 -5.31
CA TYR A 83 -4.20 -16.91 -5.80
C TYR A 83 -2.89 -17.45 -5.22
N GLN A 84 -2.92 -17.85 -3.95
CA GLN A 84 -1.78 -18.38 -3.22
C GLN A 84 -1.34 -19.77 -3.72
N ASN A 85 -2.29 -20.59 -4.17
CA ASN A 85 -2.03 -21.92 -4.70
C ASN A 85 -1.89 -21.96 -6.24
N GLY A 86 -1.95 -20.80 -6.91
CA GLY A 86 -1.82 -20.70 -8.37
C GLY A 86 -3.03 -21.16 -9.18
N ASN A 87 -4.21 -21.33 -8.56
CA ASN A 87 -5.48 -21.69 -9.21
C ASN A 87 -6.19 -20.49 -9.85
N TYR A 88 -5.48 -19.71 -10.64
CA TYR A 88 -6.06 -18.67 -11.49
C TYR A 88 -5.53 -18.77 -12.92
N SER A 89 -6.25 -18.19 -13.88
CA SER A 89 -5.93 -18.24 -15.31
C SER A 89 -6.53 -17.04 -16.03
N ALA A 90 -6.27 -16.92 -17.34
CA ALA A 90 -6.87 -15.89 -18.18
C ALA A 90 -8.41 -15.87 -18.18
N THR A 91 -9.06 -16.98 -17.81
CA THR A 91 -10.53 -17.13 -17.78
C THR A 91 -11.11 -17.18 -16.36
N THR A 92 -10.33 -17.60 -15.36
CA THR A 92 -10.80 -17.85 -13.98
C THR A 92 -10.35 -16.83 -12.95
N ASN A 93 -9.65 -15.76 -13.34
CA ASN A 93 -9.11 -14.76 -12.41
C ASN A 93 -10.18 -13.80 -11.80
N ASN A 94 -11.41 -14.28 -11.55
CA ASN A 94 -12.52 -13.53 -10.96
C ASN A 94 -12.81 -12.15 -11.56
N GLY A 95 -12.42 -11.91 -12.81
CA GLY A 95 -12.53 -10.61 -13.46
C GLY A 95 -11.51 -9.57 -13.00
N ASP A 96 -10.57 -9.88 -12.09
CA ASP A 96 -9.59 -8.91 -11.58
C ASP A 96 -8.68 -8.36 -12.68
N SER A 97 -8.11 -9.24 -13.51
CA SER A 97 -7.31 -8.82 -14.67
C SER A 97 -8.15 -7.99 -15.66
N GLU A 98 -9.40 -8.40 -15.90
CA GLU A 98 -10.30 -7.73 -16.86
C GLU A 98 -10.66 -6.33 -16.39
N ASN A 99 -11.09 -6.20 -15.14
CA ASN A 99 -11.45 -4.94 -14.52
C ASN A 99 -10.26 -3.97 -14.46
N LEU A 100 -9.08 -4.44 -14.05
CA LEU A 100 -7.90 -3.59 -13.98
C LEU A 100 -7.49 -3.09 -15.36
N LEU A 101 -7.43 -3.99 -16.35
CA LEU A 101 -7.05 -3.65 -17.72
C LEU A 101 -8.03 -2.63 -18.32
N TYR A 102 -9.33 -2.88 -18.18
CA TYR A 102 -10.38 -1.98 -18.65
C TYR A 102 -10.30 -0.61 -17.99
N LYS A 103 -10.25 -0.55 -16.65
CA LYS A 103 -10.22 0.71 -15.90
C LYS A 103 -8.94 1.50 -16.14
N ALA A 104 -7.80 0.85 -16.35
CA ALA A 104 -6.56 1.53 -16.66
C ALA A 104 -6.62 2.20 -18.04
N TYR A 105 -7.08 1.49 -19.09
CA TYR A 105 -7.22 2.10 -20.42
C TYR A 105 -8.37 3.12 -20.47
N GLU A 106 -9.41 2.98 -19.63
CA GLU A 106 -10.43 4.02 -19.43
C GLU A 106 -9.78 5.32 -18.92
N ALA A 107 -8.91 5.24 -17.90
CA ALA A 107 -8.15 6.39 -17.39
C ALA A 107 -7.25 7.01 -18.47
N VAL A 108 -6.51 6.19 -19.23
CA VAL A 108 -5.64 6.68 -20.32
C VAL A 108 -6.46 7.46 -21.35
N ARG A 109 -7.59 6.90 -21.81
CA ARG A 109 -8.48 7.56 -22.78
C ARG A 109 -9.01 8.88 -22.24
N LYS A 110 -9.56 8.88 -21.02
CA LYS A 110 -10.13 10.09 -20.39
C LYS A 110 -9.09 11.19 -20.22
N ALA A 111 -7.87 10.83 -19.81
CA ALA A 111 -6.76 11.76 -19.65
C ALA A 111 -6.32 12.37 -20.98
N SER A 112 -6.07 11.54 -22.02
CA SER A 112 -5.68 12.02 -23.35
C SER A 112 -6.74 12.95 -23.96
N THR A 113 -8.01 12.54 -23.95
CA THR A 113 -9.11 13.37 -24.45
C THR A 113 -9.20 14.71 -23.73
N PHE A 114 -8.99 14.73 -22.41
CA PHE A 114 -9.01 15.99 -21.65
C PHE A 114 -7.84 16.90 -22.04
N ILE A 115 -6.62 16.37 -22.13
CA ILE A 115 -5.41 17.13 -22.47
C ILE A 115 -5.59 17.84 -23.83
N ASP A 116 -6.18 17.16 -24.81
CA ASP A 116 -6.36 17.69 -26.16
C ASP A 116 -7.46 18.76 -26.26
N ASN A 117 -8.41 18.78 -25.32
CA ASN A 117 -9.61 19.60 -25.46
C ASN A 117 -9.74 20.73 -24.43
N VAL A 118 -9.02 20.69 -23.31
CA VAL A 118 -9.17 21.70 -22.24
C VAL A 118 -8.85 23.14 -22.69
N ASP A 119 -7.99 23.32 -23.70
CA ASP A 119 -7.65 24.65 -24.23
C ASP A 119 -8.82 25.36 -24.89
N ARG A 120 -9.86 24.61 -25.28
CA ARG A 120 -11.08 25.14 -25.90
C ARG A 120 -11.93 25.94 -24.91
N CYS A 121 -11.72 25.76 -23.61
CA CYS A 121 -12.43 26.49 -22.58
C CYS A 121 -11.82 27.88 -22.38
N GLY A 122 -12.54 28.91 -22.82
CA GLY A 122 -12.13 30.31 -22.66
C GLY A 122 -12.28 30.88 -21.24
N GLU A 123 -12.95 30.16 -20.33
CA GLU A 123 -13.18 30.59 -18.93
C GLU A 123 -12.02 30.23 -17.99
N LEU A 124 -11.06 29.42 -18.44
CA LEU A 124 -9.90 28.99 -17.66
C LEU A 124 -8.67 29.82 -17.99
N THR A 125 -7.89 30.16 -16.97
CA THR A 125 -6.57 30.76 -17.13
C THR A 125 -5.55 29.73 -17.63
N GLU A 126 -4.45 30.18 -18.22
CA GLU A 126 -3.37 29.29 -18.67
C GLU A 126 -2.73 28.50 -17.52
N VAL A 127 -2.67 29.08 -16.31
CA VAL A 127 -2.18 28.39 -15.11
C VAL A 127 -3.13 27.27 -14.70
N GLU A 128 -4.43 27.50 -14.71
CA GLU A 128 -5.43 26.47 -14.40
C GLU A 128 -5.40 25.35 -15.45
N LYS A 129 -5.30 25.69 -16.75
CA LYS A 129 -5.16 24.70 -17.82
C LYS A 129 -3.90 23.86 -17.65
N ALA A 130 -2.75 24.48 -17.34
CA ALA A 130 -1.50 23.78 -17.10
C ALA A 130 -1.59 22.82 -15.89
N ASP A 131 -2.21 23.27 -14.79
CA ASP A 131 -2.44 22.43 -13.61
C ASP A 131 -3.37 21.24 -13.92
N MET A 132 -4.47 21.47 -14.64
CA MET A 132 -5.41 20.40 -15.02
C MET A 132 -4.76 19.40 -15.99
N LYS A 133 -3.97 19.87 -16.95
CA LYS A 133 -3.16 18.99 -17.84
C LYS A 133 -2.13 18.20 -17.05
N GLY A 134 -1.44 18.83 -16.09
CA GLY A 134 -0.51 18.15 -15.19
C GLY A 134 -1.17 17.05 -14.39
N GLN A 135 -2.40 17.28 -13.89
CA GLN A 135 -3.20 16.26 -13.22
C GLN A 135 -3.49 15.08 -14.15
N MET A 136 -3.92 15.33 -15.40
CA MET A 136 -4.22 14.25 -16.35
C MET A 136 -2.99 13.45 -16.78
N ARG A 137 -1.82 14.09 -16.94
CA ARG A 137 -0.56 13.39 -17.18
C ARG A 137 -0.19 12.47 -16.01
N PHE A 138 -0.38 12.93 -14.78
CA PHE A 138 -0.22 12.08 -13.59
C PHE A 138 -1.18 10.88 -13.60
N ILE A 139 -2.46 11.08 -13.91
CA ILE A 139 -3.44 9.97 -14.00
C ILE A 139 -3.02 8.96 -15.07
N ARG A 140 -2.64 9.43 -16.25
CA ARG A 140 -2.22 8.57 -17.37
C ARG A 140 -0.99 7.76 -17.01
N ALA A 141 0.00 8.39 -16.38
CA ALA A 141 1.18 7.71 -15.87
C ALA A 141 0.84 6.68 -14.76
N TYR A 142 -0.06 7.01 -13.83
CA TYR A 142 -0.52 6.08 -12.79
C TYR A 142 -1.25 4.87 -13.39
N ALA A 143 -2.04 5.08 -14.44
CA ALA A 143 -2.74 3.99 -15.14
C ALA A 143 -1.75 3.03 -15.81
N TYR A 144 -0.76 3.56 -16.53
CA TYR A 144 0.31 2.75 -17.10
C TYR A 144 1.18 2.09 -16.05
N TRP A 145 1.49 2.76 -14.94
CA TRP A 145 2.17 2.14 -13.80
C TRP A 145 1.41 0.92 -13.30
N SER A 146 0.08 1.02 -13.19
CA SER A 146 -0.75 -0.11 -12.84
C SER A 146 -0.73 -1.21 -13.90
N LEU A 147 -0.74 -0.87 -15.19
CA LEU A 147 -0.65 -1.87 -16.25
C LEU A 147 0.69 -2.62 -16.24
N ILE A 148 1.82 -1.91 -16.22
CA ILE A 148 3.14 -2.52 -16.42
C ILE A 148 3.57 -3.39 -15.25
N ARG A 149 3.22 -3.03 -14.01
CA ARG A 149 3.57 -3.85 -12.84
C ARG A 149 2.77 -5.14 -12.73
N HIS A 150 1.63 -5.26 -13.43
CA HIS A 150 0.81 -6.47 -13.47
C HIS A 150 1.10 -7.29 -14.71
N PHE A 151 0.96 -6.70 -15.90
CA PHE A 151 1.01 -7.42 -17.17
C PHE A 151 2.38 -7.34 -17.86
N GLY A 152 3.30 -6.54 -17.35
CA GLY A 152 4.54 -6.22 -18.05
C GLY A 152 4.27 -5.28 -19.23
N PRO A 153 4.97 -5.44 -20.36
CA PRO A 153 4.74 -4.59 -21.53
C PRO A 153 3.29 -4.68 -22.03
N VAL A 154 2.67 -3.55 -22.40
CA VAL A 154 1.26 -3.47 -22.85
C VAL A 154 1.15 -2.61 -24.11
N PRO A 155 0.01 -2.61 -24.82
CA PRO A 155 -0.21 -1.64 -25.89
C PRO A 155 -0.08 -0.18 -25.39
N LEU A 156 0.79 0.59 -26.04
CA LEU A 156 0.97 2.01 -25.77
C LEU A 156 0.01 2.80 -26.65
N ILE A 157 -0.88 3.56 -26.02
CA ILE A 157 -1.81 4.45 -26.69
C ILE A 157 -1.05 5.75 -26.98
N PRO A 158 -1.14 6.31 -28.21
CA PRO A 158 -0.52 7.59 -28.52
C PRO A 158 -0.97 8.71 -27.57
N GLU A 159 -0.16 9.77 -27.44
CA GLU A 159 -0.45 10.89 -26.54
C GLU A 159 -1.85 11.47 -26.75
N HIS A 160 -2.25 11.65 -28.01
CA HIS A 160 -3.55 12.20 -28.43
C HIS A 160 -4.68 11.15 -28.50
N GLY A 161 -4.47 9.95 -27.94
CA GLY A 161 -5.43 8.86 -27.99
C GLY A 161 -5.53 8.19 -29.36
N LEU A 162 -6.66 7.53 -29.60
CA LEU A 162 -7.01 6.86 -30.85
C LEU A 162 -8.33 7.42 -31.38
N ASP A 163 -8.43 7.52 -32.70
CA ASP A 163 -9.70 7.84 -33.36
C ASP A 163 -10.59 6.59 -33.40
N VAL A 164 -11.75 6.67 -32.75
CA VAL A 164 -12.71 5.57 -32.65
C VAL A 164 -13.40 5.25 -33.98
N SER A 165 -13.23 6.08 -35.01
CA SER A 165 -13.74 5.83 -36.36
C SER A 165 -12.86 4.88 -37.19
N LEU A 166 -11.64 4.60 -36.71
CA LEU A 166 -10.71 3.67 -37.36
C LEU A 166 -11.28 2.24 -37.40
N SER A 167 -10.79 1.46 -38.34
CA SER A 167 -11.14 0.03 -38.41
C SER A 167 -10.67 -0.72 -37.16
N TYR A 168 -11.30 -1.86 -36.90
CA TYR A 168 -10.93 -2.71 -35.77
C TYR A 168 -9.48 -3.18 -35.85
N GLU A 169 -8.98 -3.44 -37.06
CA GLU A 169 -7.60 -3.80 -37.33
C GLU A 169 -6.62 -2.67 -36.97
N GLU A 170 -7.00 -1.41 -37.25
CA GLU A 170 -6.19 -0.23 -36.91
C GLU A 170 -6.23 0.10 -35.40
N LEU A 171 -7.33 -0.22 -34.72
CA LEU A 171 -7.46 -0.09 -33.26
C LEU A 171 -6.76 -1.23 -32.50
N SER A 172 -6.47 -2.34 -33.17
CA SER A 172 -5.76 -3.50 -32.60
C SER A 172 -4.26 -3.22 -32.50
N LEU A 173 -3.82 -2.56 -31.43
CA LEU A 173 -2.40 -2.24 -31.25
C LEU A 173 -1.59 -3.41 -30.68
N PRO A 174 -0.38 -3.70 -31.19
CA PRO A 174 0.53 -4.63 -30.54
C PRO A 174 1.05 -4.05 -29.23
N ARG A 175 1.64 -4.91 -28.40
CA ARG A 175 2.35 -4.47 -27.19
C ARG A 175 3.56 -3.62 -27.58
N ALA A 176 3.78 -2.52 -26.86
CA ALA A 176 5.02 -1.75 -26.94
C ALA A 176 6.10 -2.37 -26.04
N SER A 177 7.36 -2.05 -26.29
CA SER A 177 8.45 -2.44 -25.37
C SER A 177 8.34 -1.70 -24.04
N LEU A 178 8.91 -2.28 -22.98
CA LEU A 178 8.87 -1.68 -21.66
C LEU A 178 9.54 -0.31 -21.64
N ASP A 179 10.71 -0.17 -22.28
CA ASP A 179 11.44 1.09 -22.29
C ASP A 179 10.69 2.20 -23.03
N GLU A 180 9.93 1.88 -24.10
CA GLU A 180 9.05 2.86 -24.78
C GLU A 180 7.94 3.37 -23.85
N ILE A 181 7.28 2.46 -23.12
CA ILE A 181 6.21 2.82 -22.18
C ILE A 181 6.77 3.65 -21.02
N VAL A 182 7.92 3.24 -20.47
CA VAL A 182 8.57 3.91 -19.34
C VAL A 182 9.04 5.30 -19.76
N ALA A 183 9.64 5.47 -20.93
CA ALA A 183 10.05 6.78 -21.44
C ALA A 183 8.84 7.72 -21.62
N PHE A 184 7.71 7.20 -22.11
CA PHE A 184 6.48 7.97 -22.25
C PHE A 184 5.95 8.47 -20.90
N ILE A 185 5.83 7.60 -19.90
CA ILE A 185 5.28 7.98 -18.60
C ILE A 185 6.26 8.79 -17.73
N ASP A 186 7.57 8.56 -17.88
CA ASP A 186 8.60 9.38 -17.22
C ASP A 186 8.51 10.84 -17.70
N GLN A 187 8.38 11.03 -19.02
CA GLN A 187 8.19 12.35 -19.61
C GLN A 187 6.89 13.02 -19.15
N ASP A 188 5.78 12.26 -19.08
CA ASP A 188 4.51 12.77 -18.56
C ASP A 188 4.65 13.26 -17.11
N LEU A 189 5.38 12.52 -16.26
CA LEU A 189 5.60 12.88 -14.86
C LEU A 189 6.55 14.07 -14.70
N VAL A 190 7.58 14.19 -15.53
CA VAL A 190 8.46 15.38 -15.56
C VAL A 190 7.66 16.63 -15.93
N VAL A 191 6.83 16.57 -16.97
CA VAL A 191 5.96 17.68 -17.37
C VAL A 191 4.93 17.99 -16.28
N ALA A 192 4.31 16.96 -15.68
CA ALA A 192 3.39 17.13 -14.57
C ALA A 192 4.06 17.81 -13.37
N ALA A 193 5.27 17.40 -12.98
CA ALA A 193 5.99 18.00 -11.86
C ALA A 193 6.28 19.50 -12.08
N ARG A 194 6.56 19.92 -13.32
CA ARG A 194 6.73 21.35 -13.67
C ARG A 194 5.43 22.14 -13.54
N SER A 195 4.30 21.55 -13.95
CA SER A 195 3.00 22.24 -14.02
C SER A 195 2.21 22.22 -12.71
N LEU A 196 2.36 21.17 -11.89
CA LEU A 196 1.60 20.99 -10.67
C LEU A 196 2.11 21.91 -9.53
N PRO A 197 1.21 22.38 -8.65
CA PRO A 197 1.61 23.17 -7.49
C PRO A 197 2.32 22.29 -6.45
N MET A 198 3.05 22.96 -5.56
CA MET A 198 3.78 22.29 -4.48
C MET A 198 2.82 21.73 -3.42
N VAL A 199 1.80 22.51 -3.05
CA VAL A 199 0.84 22.17 -2.00
C VAL A 199 -0.59 22.35 -2.51
N ARG A 200 -1.53 21.61 -1.92
CA ARG A 200 -2.97 21.74 -2.17
C ARG A 200 -3.69 22.15 -0.89
N THR A 201 -4.84 22.78 -1.07
CA THR A 201 -5.80 23.03 0.02
C THR A 201 -6.38 21.73 0.55
N VAL A 202 -6.87 21.71 1.78
CA VAL A 202 -7.53 20.55 2.42
C VAL A 202 -8.60 19.91 1.52
N ASN A 203 -9.46 20.72 0.89
CA ASN A 203 -10.54 20.23 0.01
C ASN A 203 -10.05 19.59 -1.31
N ASN A 204 -8.76 19.77 -1.65
CA ASN A 204 -8.14 19.28 -2.88
C ASN A 204 -6.98 18.31 -2.58
N MET A 205 -6.92 17.74 -1.37
CA MET A 205 -5.84 16.87 -0.93
C MET A 205 -5.65 15.62 -1.81
N GLY A 206 -6.72 15.14 -2.45
CA GLY A 206 -6.65 14.01 -3.40
C GLY A 206 -6.14 14.37 -4.80
N ARG A 207 -5.87 15.65 -5.08
CA ARG A 207 -5.30 16.08 -6.37
C ARG A 207 -3.77 16.00 -6.31
N PRO A 208 -3.10 15.48 -7.35
CA PRO A 208 -1.66 15.34 -7.35
C PRO A 208 -0.97 16.71 -7.24
N THR A 209 0.16 16.71 -6.53
CA THR A 209 1.12 17.81 -6.39
C THR A 209 2.38 17.52 -7.20
N ARG A 210 3.29 18.49 -7.26
CA ARG A 210 4.66 18.26 -7.73
C ARG A 210 5.33 17.07 -7.02
N GLY A 211 5.23 17.02 -5.69
CA GLY A 211 5.77 15.92 -4.89
C GLY A 211 5.17 14.56 -5.28
N ALA A 212 3.85 14.50 -5.51
CA ALA A 212 3.19 13.27 -5.95
C ALA A 212 3.72 12.78 -7.31
N ALA A 213 3.90 13.67 -8.29
CA ALA A 213 4.42 13.31 -9.61
C ALA A 213 5.87 12.77 -9.52
N LEU A 214 6.73 13.44 -8.77
CA LEU A 214 8.12 13.02 -8.56
C LEU A 214 8.22 11.71 -7.77
N ALA A 215 7.36 11.50 -6.78
CA ALA A 215 7.38 10.28 -5.99
C ALA A 215 6.86 9.06 -6.76
N LEU A 216 5.81 9.22 -7.59
CA LEU A 216 5.36 8.18 -8.51
C LEU A 216 6.45 7.84 -9.54
N ARG A 217 7.16 8.86 -10.04
CA ARG A 217 8.32 8.70 -10.93
C ARG A 217 9.41 7.84 -10.26
N ALA A 218 9.79 8.17 -9.02
CA ALA A 218 10.79 7.42 -8.26
C ALA A 218 10.40 5.94 -8.09
N ARG A 219 9.13 5.65 -7.78
CA ARG A 219 8.60 4.29 -7.66
C ARG A 219 8.68 3.50 -8.96
N ILE A 220 8.26 4.10 -10.09
CA ILE A 220 8.34 3.47 -11.42
C ILE A 220 9.79 3.17 -11.77
N LEU A 221 10.69 4.15 -11.62
CA LEU A 221 12.10 3.99 -11.98
C LEU A 221 12.81 2.94 -11.11
N LEU A 222 12.48 2.86 -9.82
CA LEU A 222 12.97 1.80 -8.95
C LEU A 222 12.56 0.41 -9.47
N TRP A 223 11.29 0.24 -9.80
CA TRP A 223 10.77 -1.03 -10.29
C TRP A 223 11.38 -1.43 -11.64
N VAL A 224 11.61 -0.47 -12.54
CA VAL A 224 12.26 -0.71 -13.83
C VAL A 224 13.76 -1.03 -13.66
N ALA A 225 14.42 -0.47 -12.66
CA ALA A 225 15.82 -0.77 -12.34
C ALA A 225 16.00 -2.15 -11.69
N SER A 226 14.94 -2.67 -11.07
CA SER A 226 14.96 -3.92 -10.29
C SER A 226 15.18 -5.18 -11.17
N PRO A 227 15.70 -6.28 -10.58
CA PRO A 227 16.08 -7.50 -11.31
C PRO A 227 15.02 -8.10 -12.24
N LEU A 228 13.72 -7.92 -11.96
CA LEU A 228 12.65 -8.44 -12.81
C LEU A 228 12.63 -7.80 -14.21
N MET A 229 12.94 -6.50 -14.32
CA MET A 229 12.76 -5.70 -15.53
C MET A 229 14.09 -5.20 -16.13
N ASN A 230 15.21 -5.44 -15.46
CA ASN A 230 16.53 -4.96 -15.85
C ASN A 230 17.51 -6.11 -16.10
N GLY A 231 17.60 -6.59 -17.35
CA GLY A 231 18.51 -7.67 -17.73
C GLY A 231 17.98 -9.08 -17.49
N ASN A 232 16.65 -9.24 -17.35
CA ASN A 232 16.05 -10.51 -16.99
C ASN A 232 15.83 -11.44 -18.20
N ARG A 233 16.68 -12.45 -18.32
CA ARG A 233 16.59 -13.47 -19.39
C ARG A 233 15.40 -14.41 -19.27
N ASP A 234 14.80 -14.55 -18.09
CA ASP A 234 13.62 -15.41 -17.94
C ASP A 234 12.38 -14.83 -18.64
N LEU A 235 12.40 -13.54 -18.97
CA LEU A 235 11.36 -12.85 -19.74
C LEU A 235 11.68 -12.78 -21.24
N PHE A 236 12.66 -13.53 -21.74
CA PHE A 236 13.05 -13.57 -23.16
C PHE A 236 11.86 -13.87 -24.11
N ASN A 237 10.92 -14.70 -23.65
CA ASN A 237 9.74 -15.10 -24.43
C ASN A 237 8.59 -14.06 -24.36
N VAL A 238 8.75 -12.96 -23.62
CA VAL A 238 7.81 -11.84 -23.66
C VAL A 238 8.08 -11.04 -24.94
N LYS A 239 7.35 -11.40 -26.01
CA LYS A 239 7.50 -10.85 -27.35
C LYS A 239 6.17 -10.33 -27.89
N ASP A 240 6.22 -9.37 -28.81
CA ASP A 240 5.04 -8.98 -29.58
C ASP A 240 4.67 -10.02 -30.65
N ASN A 241 3.59 -9.75 -31.39
CA ASN A 241 3.10 -10.57 -32.48
C ASN A 241 4.07 -10.66 -33.67
N ARG A 242 5.16 -9.87 -33.69
CA ARG A 242 6.21 -9.88 -34.71
C ARG A 242 7.51 -10.52 -34.19
N GLY A 243 7.52 -11.04 -32.97
CA GLY A 243 8.68 -11.66 -32.35
C GLY A 243 9.72 -10.68 -31.78
N ARG A 244 9.42 -9.37 -31.73
CA ARG A 244 10.32 -8.39 -31.07
C ARG A 244 10.25 -8.60 -29.56
N GLN A 245 11.41 -8.61 -28.91
CA GLN A 245 11.50 -8.67 -27.45
C GLN A 245 10.98 -7.39 -26.83
N LEU A 246 10.20 -7.52 -25.75
CA LEU A 246 9.53 -6.39 -25.10
C LEU A 246 10.12 -6.02 -23.75
N VAL A 247 10.98 -6.86 -23.19
CA VAL A 247 11.67 -6.61 -21.91
C VAL A 247 13.18 -6.63 -22.13
N PRO A 248 13.95 -5.68 -21.56
CA PRO A 248 15.40 -5.65 -21.69
C PRO A 248 16.08 -6.93 -21.20
N GLN A 249 16.99 -7.46 -22.03
CA GLN A 249 17.74 -8.70 -21.76
C GLN A 249 19.16 -8.45 -21.23
N GLU A 250 19.59 -7.19 -21.23
CA GLU A 250 20.88 -6.74 -20.71
C GLU A 250 20.66 -5.82 -19.50
N TYR A 251 21.55 -5.94 -18.52
CA TYR A 251 21.51 -5.13 -17.31
C TYR A 251 22.06 -3.73 -17.56
N ASP A 252 21.31 -2.71 -17.15
CA ASP A 252 21.70 -1.31 -17.20
C ASP A 252 21.70 -0.70 -15.79
N GLU A 253 22.89 -0.47 -15.25
CA GLU A 253 23.11 0.14 -13.94
C GLU A 253 22.62 1.60 -13.86
N SER A 254 22.56 2.31 -14.99
CA SER A 254 22.10 3.70 -15.02
C SER A 254 20.62 3.86 -14.60
N LYS A 255 19.83 2.78 -14.70
CA LYS A 255 18.44 2.76 -14.21
C LYS A 255 18.38 2.95 -12.69
N TRP A 256 19.33 2.41 -11.94
CA TRP A 256 19.44 2.66 -10.49
C TRP A 256 19.80 4.11 -10.19
N ALA A 257 20.73 4.69 -10.95
CA ALA A 257 21.09 6.09 -10.79
C ALA A 257 19.89 7.02 -11.06
N LYS A 258 19.05 6.72 -12.06
CA LYS A 258 17.80 7.45 -12.33
C LYS A 258 16.77 7.31 -11.21
N ALA A 259 16.64 6.12 -10.63
CA ALA A 259 15.75 5.89 -9.48
C ALA A 259 16.20 6.67 -8.23
N ALA A 260 17.50 6.62 -7.91
CA ALA A 260 18.08 7.40 -6.81
C ALA A 260 17.91 8.90 -7.05
N ALA A 261 18.14 9.38 -8.27
CA ALA A 261 17.91 10.77 -8.64
C ALA A 261 16.47 11.19 -8.38
N ALA A 262 15.49 10.43 -8.88
CA ALA A 262 14.07 10.75 -8.72
C ALA A 262 13.61 10.77 -7.25
N ALA A 263 14.12 9.86 -6.42
CA ALA A 263 13.83 9.88 -4.98
C ALA A 263 14.47 11.12 -4.30
N LYS A 264 15.72 11.45 -4.64
CA LYS A 264 16.41 12.63 -4.12
C LYS A 264 15.70 13.93 -4.50
N GLU A 265 15.10 14.00 -5.69
CA GLU A 265 14.31 15.16 -6.10
C GLU A 265 13.09 15.42 -5.21
N VAL A 266 12.47 14.36 -4.66
CA VAL A 266 11.39 14.51 -3.68
C VAL A 266 11.94 15.00 -2.35
N MET A 267 13.06 14.44 -1.90
CA MET A 267 13.73 14.85 -0.65
C MET A 267 14.17 16.32 -0.71
N ASP A 268 14.71 16.75 -1.86
CA ASP A 268 15.18 18.12 -2.09
C ASP A 268 14.06 19.17 -2.11
N LEU A 269 12.79 18.76 -2.19
CA LEU A 269 11.67 19.69 -2.04
C LEU A 269 11.65 20.31 -0.63
N GLY A 270 12.16 19.61 0.38
CA GLY A 270 12.26 20.12 1.76
C GLY A 270 10.93 20.41 2.45
N ILE A 271 9.85 19.76 2.02
CA ILE A 271 8.48 19.95 2.55
C ILE A 271 7.87 18.69 3.17
N TYR A 272 8.59 17.57 3.11
CA TYR A 272 8.17 16.27 3.64
C TYR A 272 9.18 15.82 4.69
N GLU A 273 8.69 15.25 5.78
CA GLU A 273 9.49 14.72 6.88
C GLU A 273 8.80 13.50 7.49
N LEU A 274 9.56 12.64 8.17
CA LEU A 274 8.98 11.55 8.94
C LEU A 274 8.19 12.13 10.11
N TYR A 275 6.99 11.59 10.35
CA TYR A 275 6.16 12.07 11.44
C TYR A 275 6.68 11.54 12.78
N THR A 276 6.86 12.46 13.74
CA THR A 276 7.28 12.17 15.11
C THR A 276 6.35 12.85 16.11
N ILE A 277 6.23 12.24 17.29
CA ILE A 277 5.51 12.74 18.45
C ILE A 277 6.48 12.72 19.63
N GLU A 278 6.55 13.80 20.41
CA GLU A 278 7.32 13.81 21.66
C GLU A 278 6.69 12.90 22.71
N PRO A 279 7.49 12.18 23.51
CA PRO A 279 6.95 11.38 24.61
C PRO A 279 6.22 12.23 25.64
N SER A 280 5.14 11.69 26.19
CA SER A 280 4.50 12.28 27.36
C SER A 280 5.47 12.25 28.54
N PRO A 281 5.49 13.29 29.41
CA PRO A 281 6.22 13.23 30.68
C PRO A 281 5.82 12.04 31.56
N ASP A 282 4.62 11.50 31.35
CA ASP A 282 4.06 10.36 32.06
C ASP A 282 4.28 9.01 31.34
N THR A 283 4.93 8.99 30.17
CA THR A 283 5.23 7.74 29.45
C THR A 283 6.14 6.87 30.33
N PRO A 284 5.71 5.65 30.71
CA PRO A 284 6.52 4.78 31.55
C PRO A 284 7.84 4.40 30.88
N GLU A 285 8.91 4.26 31.69
CA GLU A 285 10.26 3.95 31.19
C GLU A 285 10.30 2.64 30.38
N TYR A 286 9.52 1.63 30.76
CA TYR A 286 9.48 0.36 30.04
C TYR A 286 8.78 0.43 28.67
N GLU A 287 8.02 1.49 28.39
CA GLU A 287 7.45 1.75 27.05
C GLU A 287 8.41 2.52 26.14
N ARG A 288 9.53 3.00 26.69
CA ARG A 288 10.63 3.61 25.95
C ARG A 288 11.57 2.52 25.41
N PRO A 289 12.27 2.76 24.30
CA PRO A 289 13.31 1.85 23.85
C PRO A 289 14.37 1.63 24.94
N PRO A 290 14.95 0.42 25.05
CA PRO A 290 16.05 0.16 25.97
C PRO A 290 17.20 1.16 25.78
N TYR A 291 17.85 1.52 26.88
CA TYR A 291 18.96 2.47 26.83
C TYR A 291 20.07 1.99 25.90
N ASN A 292 20.43 2.85 24.95
CA ASN A 292 21.52 2.69 24.01
C ASN A 292 22.41 3.93 24.11
N ALA A 293 23.69 3.70 24.41
CA ALA A 293 24.66 4.78 24.65
C ALA A 293 24.87 5.72 23.46
N GLU A 294 24.55 5.30 22.24
CA GLU A 294 24.72 6.13 21.05
C GLU A 294 23.47 6.95 20.69
N PHE A 295 22.27 6.43 20.99
CA PHE A 295 21.03 6.96 20.42
C PHE A 295 20.01 7.46 21.47
N SER A 296 20.05 6.98 22.71
CA SER A 296 18.98 7.29 23.68
C SER A 296 18.96 8.75 24.13
N ASP A 297 20.11 9.41 24.19
CA ASP A 297 20.23 10.81 24.65
C ASP A 297 20.27 11.83 23.50
N LYS A 298 20.17 11.38 22.25
CA LYS A 298 20.16 12.24 21.07
C LYS A 298 18.75 12.47 20.57
N ASN A 299 18.48 13.68 20.13
CA ASN A 299 17.22 14.02 19.48
C ASN A 299 17.16 13.45 18.06
N PHE A 300 15.94 13.32 17.55
CA PHE A 300 15.70 12.98 16.16
C PHE A 300 16.35 14.01 15.20
N PRO A 301 16.97 13.60 14.09
CA PRO A 301 17.03 12.24 13.51
C PRO A 301 18.23 11.40 13.98
N ASP A 302 19.00 11.89 14.94
CA ASP A 302 20.24 11.23 15.39
C ASP A 302 20.06 10.23 16.52
N GLY A 303 18.91 10.27 17.20
CA GLY A 303 18.47 9.39 18.25
C GLY A 303 16.96 9.48 18.45
N TRP A 304 16.47 9.02 19.60
CA TRP A 304 15.03 8.96 19.92
C TRP A 304 14.67 9.57 21.28
N ALA A 305 15.51 10.45 21.82
CA ALA A 305 15.26 11.11 23.11
C ALA A 305 13.91 11.84 23.14
N ASP A 306 13.58 12.54 22.05
CA ASP A 306 12.39 13.35 21.83
C ASP A 306 11.33 12.67 20.95
N VAL A 307 11.38 11.34 20.81
CA VAL A 307 10.43 10.57 20.00
C VAL A 307 9.74 9.52 20.86
N ASP A 308 8.41 9.46 20.81
CA ASP A 308 7.60 8.30 21.18
C ASP A 308 7.47 7.38 19.97
N PRO A 309 8.20 6.26 19.88
CA PRO A 309 8.23 5.48 18.65
C PRO A 309 6.90 4.79 18.31
N TYR A 310 6.14 4.39 19.35
CA TYR A 310 4.87 3.72 19.18
C TYR A 310 3.83 4.67 18.59
N LEU A 311 3.67 5.84 19.22
CA LEU A 311 2.71 6.86 18.75
C LEU A 311 3.13 7.47 17.43
N SER A 312 4.42 7.78 17.25
CA SER A 312 4.96 8.32 16.00
C SER A 312 4.66 7.43 14.80
N TYR A 313 4.69 6.11 14.97
CA TYR A 313 4.33 5.16 13.91
C TYR A 313 2.81 4.98 13.78
N LYS A 314 2.12 4.65 14.88
CA LYS A 314 0.68 4.28 14.86
C LYS A 314 -0.20 5.43 14.36
N SER A 315 0.07 6.67 14.80
CA SER A 315 -0.79 7.82 14.50
C SER A 315 -0.91 8.14 13.01
N ILE A 316 0.07 7.72 12.19
CA ILE A 316 0.08 7.90 10.73
C ILE A 316 -1.03 7.09 10.04
N PHE A 317 -1.51 6.02 10.68
CA PHE A 317 -2.38 5.01 10.05
C PHE A 317 -3.76 4.90 10.68
N ASP A 318 -3.90 5.25 11.96
CA ASP A 318 -5.12 5.02 12.73
C ASP A 318 -6.11 6.21 12.71
N GLY A 319 -5.78 7.31 12.02
CA GLY A 319 -6.63 8.49 11.92
C GLY A 319 -6.43 9.52 13.04
N THR A 320 -5.46 9.31 13.95
CA THR A 320 -5.08 10.30 14.97
C THR A 320 -4.59 11.60 14.32
N ILE A 321 -3.77 11.50 13.28
CA ILE A 321 -3.42 12.64 12.43
C ILE A 321 -4.28 12.68 11.18
N ILE A 322 -4.90 13.82 10.92
CA ILE A 322 -5.61 14.05 9.66
C ILE A 322 -4.60 14.24 8.52
N GLY A 323 -4.91 13.74 7.32
CA GLY A 323 -4.00 13.78 6.18
C GLY A 323 -3.41 15.17 5.87
N SER A 324 -4.20 16.23 6.02
CA SER A 324 -3.74 17.61 5.77
C SER A 324 -2.70 18.14 6.77
N LYS A 325 -2.51 17.44 7.88
CA LYS A 325 -1.53 17.74 8.92
C LYS A 325 -0.37 16.77 8.93
N ASN A 326 -0.47 15.66 8.20
CA ASN A 326 0.59 14.66 8.12
C ASN A 326 1.72 15.14 7.20
N PRO A 327 2.90 15.50 7.74
CA PRO A 327 4.02 15.97 6.93
C PRO A 327 4.69 14.83 6.14
N GLU A 328 4.40 13.57 6.49
CA GLU A 328 4.92 12.39 5.79
C GLU A 328 4.10 12.06 4.53
N LEU A 329 2.87 12.58 4.41
CA LEU A 329 1.96 12.24 3.33
C LEU A 329 2.31 12.99 2.03
N ILE A 330 2.63 12.24 0.97
CA ILE A 330 2.93 12.80 -0.36
C ILE A 330 1.69 12.77 -1.26
N PHE A 331 0.97 11.64 -1.28
CA PHE A 331 -0.23 11.47 -2.10
C PHE A 331 -1.22 10.50 -1.45
N THR A 332 -2.50 10.83 -1.53
CA THR A 332 -3.61 10.06 -0.96
C THR A 332 -4.82 10.05 -1.88
N ARG A 333 -5.67 9.03 -1.72
CA ARG A 333 -7.03 9.02 -2.25
C ARG A 333 -7.98 9.33 -1.10
N THR A 334 -8.91 10.25 -1.31
CA THR A 334 -9.77 10.81 -0.26
C THR A 334 -10.84 9.82 0.21
N SER A 335 -12.10 9.96 -0.23
CA SER A 335 -13.23 9.19 0.32
C SER A 335 -13.06 7.68 0.19
N ARG A 336 -12.63 7.21 -0.99
CA ARG A 336 -12.40 5.78 -1.23
C ARG A 336 -11.24 5.21 -0.41
N GLY A 337 -10.16 5.96 -0.19
CA GLY A 337 -9.04 5.50 0.62
C GLY A 337 -9.49 5.22 2.04
N ASN A 338 -10.28 6.13 2.62
CA ASN A 338 -10.87 5.98 3.94
C ASN A 338 -11.83 4.78 4.03
N GLU A 339 -12.78 4.66 3.10
CA GLU A 339 -13.72 3.52 3.04
C GLU A 339 -13.00 2.17 3.01
N GLN A 340 -11.92 2.07 2.23
CA GLN A 340 -11.13 0.85 2.13
C GLN A 340 -10.43 0.48 3.43
N ILE A 341 -9.80 1.46 4.09
CA ILE A 341 -9.12 1.22 5.36
C ILE A 341 -10.15 0.83 6.42
N ASN A 342 -11.30 1.49 6.49
CA ASN A 342 -12.38 1.13 7.41
C ASN A 342 -12.91 -0.29 7.17
N HIS A 343 -13.02 -0.71 5.91
CA HIS A 343 -13.34 -2.11 5.59
C HIS A 343 -12.24 -3.06 6.08
N TRP A 344 -10.96 -2.70 5.94
CA TRP A 344 -9.85 -3.47 6.49
C TRP A 344 -9.90 -3.60 8.01
N VAL A 345 -10.13 -2.50 8.72
CA VAL A 345 -10.32 -2.49 10.17
C VAL A 345 -11.47 -3.43 10.55
N SER A 346 -12.61 -3.38 9.85
CA SER A 346 -13.72 -4.31 10.09
C SER A 346 -13.33 -5.79 9.93
N ASN A 347 -12.42 -6.12 9.01
CA ASN A 347 -11.94 -7.48 8.80
C ASN A 347 -10.86 -7.90 9.83
N CYS A 348 -10.15 -6.93 10.40
CA CYS A 348 -9.19 -7.13 11.49
C CYS A 348 -9.88 -7.31 12.85
N MET A 349 -10.97 -6.58 13.07
CA MET A 349 -11.65 -6.53 14.37
C MET A 349 -12.15 -7.91 14.81
N PRO A 350 -11.98 -8.27 16.10
CA PRO A 350 -12.49 -9.51 16.71
C PRO A 350 -14.01 -9.67 16.55
N ARG A 351 -14.49 -10.91 16.44
CA ARG A 351 -15.92 -11.24 16.40
C ARG A 351 -16.61 -10.88 17.71
N THR A 352 -15.94 -11.09 18.84
CA THR A 352 -16.42 -10.66 20.17
C THR A 352 -16.71 -9.14 20.22
N LEU A 353 -16.09 -8.36 19.32
CA LEU A 353 -16.24 -6.91 19.21
C LEU A 353 -17.01 -6.48 17.94
N SER A 354 -17.83 -7.38 17.39
CA SER A 354 -18.66 -7.16 16.19
C SER A 354 -17.88 -6.94 14.89
N GLY A 355 -16.63 -7.37 14.83
CA GLY A 355 -15.83 -7.46 13.60
C GLY A 355 -15.95 -8.81 12.88
N SER A 356 -15.23 -8.95 11.77
CA SER A 356 -15.20 -10.21 10.99
C SER A 356 -14.06 -11.15 11.39
N ASN A 357 -12.95 -10.63 11.91
CA ASN A 357 -11.79 -11.38 12.37
C ASN A 357 -11.24 -12.41 11.36
N LEU A 358 -10.89 -11.95 10.16
CA LEU A 358 -10.52 -12.83 9.03
C LEU A 358 -9.07 -12.69 8.57
N ILE A 359 -8.39 -11.62 8.96
CA ILE A 359 -7.05 -11.31 8.47
C ILE A 359 -6.01 -12.00 9.36
N GLY A 360 -5.19 -12.85 8.74
CA GLY A 360 -4.05 -13.51 9.37
C GLY A 360 -2.72 -12.89 8.95
N VAL A 361 -1.76 -12.83 9.86
CA VAL A 361 -0.37 -12.46 9.59
C VAL A 361 0.52 -13.69 9.68
N SER A 362 1.41 -13.90 8.72
CA SER A 362 2.30 -15.08 8.73
C SER A 362 3.30 -15.02 9.89
N GLN A 363 3.71 -16.20 10.38
CA GLN A 363 4.80 -16.29 11.35
C GLN A 363 6.07 -15.62 10.82
N LYS A 364 6.34 -15.76 9.51
CA LYS A 364 7.47 -15.11 8.85
C LYS A 364 7.44 -13.58 8.97
N GLN A 365 6.28 -12.96 8.81
CA GLN A 365 6.14 -11.51 8.99
C GLN A 365 6.29 -11.12 10.46
N VAL A 366 5.80 -11.94 11.39
CA VAL A 366 6.03 -11.73 12.83
C VAL A 366 7.52 -11.82 13.17
N ASP A 367 8.23 -12.80 12.64
CA ASP A 367 9.66 -13.02 12.91
C ASP A 367 10.56 -11.97 12.24
N ALA A 368 10.04 -11.25 11.24
CA ALA A 368 10.77 -10.17 10.58
C ALA A 368 11.01 -8.97 11.50
N TYR A 369 10.08 -8.66 12.41
CA TYR A 369 10.23 -7.55 13.36
C TYR A 369 11.40 -7.81 14.31
N TYR A 370 12.20 -6.78 14.53
CA TYR A 370 13.29 -6.80 15.49
C TYR A 370 12.78 -6.87 16.93
N MET A 371 13.67 -7.23 17.84
CA MET A 371 13.51 -6.93 19.25
C MET A 371 13.66 -5.41 19.48
N ASP A 372 13.21 -4.91 20.62
CA ASP A 372 13.31 -3.49 21.02
C ASP A 372 14.76 -2.96 21.09
N ASN A 373 15.73 -3.86 21.26
CA ASN A 373 17.16 -3.55 21.21
C ASN A 373 17.77 -3.62 19.79
N GLY A 374 16.96 -3.87 18.75
CA GLY A 374 17.39 -3.95 17.36
C GLY A 374 17.93 -5.31 16.90
N GLN A 375 18.04 -6.31 17.78
CA GLN A 375 18.43 -7.67 17.42
C GLN A 375 17.33 -8.37 16.63
N THR A 376 17.73 -9.30 15.76
CA THR A 376 16.82 -10.30 15.21
C THR A 376 16.41 -11.31 16.28
N ILE A 377 15.31 -12.04 16.05
CA ILE A 377 14.91 -13.14 16.96
C ILE A 377 16.04 -14.15 17.14
N GLN A 378 16.77 -14.50 16.07
CA GLN A 378 17.85 -15.49 16.13
C GLN A 378 19.02 -15.02 17.02
N GLU A 379 19.39 -13.74 16.94
CA GLU A 379 20.42 -13.14 17.80
C GLU A 379 19.95 -13.02 19.25
N ALA A 380 18.68 -12.66 19.44
CA ALA A 380 18.07 -12.50 20.76
C ALA A 380 17.86 -13.84 21.47
N GLU A 381 17.55 -14.91 20.74
CA GLU A 381 17.45 -16.26 21.28
C GLU A 381 18.80 -16.74 21.82
N ALA A 382 19.89 -16.50 21.06
CA ALA A 382 21.24 -16.86 21.48
C ALA A 382 21.70 -16.16 22.78
N SER A 383 21.14 -14.98 23.08
CA SER A 383 21.41 -14.24 24.32
C SER A 383 20.39 -14.51 25.44
N GLY A 384 19.32 -15.26 25.17
CA GLY A 384 18.21 -15.50 26.09
C GLY A 384 17.26 -14.32 26.25
N TYR A 385 17.39 -13.28 25.41
CA TYR A 385 16.52 -12.11 25.39
C TYR A 385 15.15 -12.45 24.76
N TYR A 386 15.13 -13.37 23.79
CA TYR A 386 13.92 -13.98 23.27
C TYR A 386 13.65 -15.34 23.94
N LYS A 387 12.38 -15.63 24.25
CA LYS A 387 11.95 -16.89 24.88
C LYS A 387 10.80 -17.52 24.10
N GLU A 388 10.97 -18.78 23.71
CA GLU A 388 9.93 -19.52 23.00
C GLU A 388 8.77 -19.98 23.90
N ASP A 389 9.06 -20.22 25.18
CA ASP A 389 8.15 -20.89 26.11
C ASP A 389 7.73 -20.04 27.30
N GLY A 390 6.50 -20.30 27.76
CA GLY A 390 5.92 -19.69 28.94
C GLY A 390 5.08 -18.46 28.64
N PHE A 391 4.51 -17.92 29.70
CA PHE A 391 3.55 -16.83 29.66
C PHE A 391 3.87 -15.78 30.72
N THR A 392 3.48 -14.54 30.44
CA THR A 392 3.43 -13.47 31.44
C THR A 392 2.45 -13.84 32.55
N THR A 393 2.77 -13.49 33.79
CA THR A 393 1.96 -13.82 34.98
C THR A 393 1.20 -12.62 35.54
N SER A 394 1.67 -11.40 35.24
CA SER A 394 1.12 -10.13 35.68
C SER A 394 0.79 -9.25 34.48
N SER A 395 -0.21 -8.38 34.65
CA SER A 395 -0.52 -7.30 33.70
C SER A 395 0.33 -6.06 33.95
N ASN A 396 1.19 -6.05 34.98
CA ASN A 396 2.13 -4.96 35.22
C ASN A 396 3.46 -5.30 34.52
N PRO A 397 3.84 -4.58 33.45
CA PRO A 397 5.07 -4.82 32.70
C PRO A 397 6.33 -4.83 33.57
N LEU A 398 6.36 -4.03 34.65
CA LEU A 398 7.49 -3.96 35.57
C LEU A 398 7.74 -5.27 36.32
N ASN A 399 6.69 -6.05 36.58
CA ASN A 399 6.80 -7.36 37.23
C ASN A 399 7.26 -8.45 36.26
N GLU A 400 7.28 -8.16 34.95
CA GLU A 400 7.56 -9.08 33.86
C GLU A 400 8.86 -8.70 33.11
N GLY A 401 9.82 -8.08 33.81
CA GLY A 401 11.10 -7.72 33.22
C GLY A 401 11.06 -6.56 32.23
N GLY A 402 9.99 -5.75 32.25
CA GLY A 402 9.85 -4.57 31.41
C GLY A 402 9.33 -4.85 30.00
N ALA A 403 8.59 -5.95 29.78
CA ALA A 403 7.96 -6.24 28.49
C ALA A 403 6.75 -5.30 28.24
N PRO A 404 6.87 -4.29 27.36
CA PRO A 404 5.80 -3.33 27.18
C PRO A 404 4.59 -3.96 26.50
N PHE A 405 3.40 -3.43 26.79
CA PHE A 405 2.13 -3.77 26.14
C PHE A 405 1.62 -5.21 26.31
N LEU A 406 2.29 -6.10 27.04
CA LEU A 406 1.79 -7.46 27.28
C LEU A 406 0.95 -7.55 28.55
N PRO A 407 -0.34 -7.94 28.45
CA PRO A 407 -1.14 -8.30 29.60
C PRO A 407 -0.70 -9.65 30.18
N ALA A 408 -1.32 -10.07 31.30
CA ALA A 408 -1.13 -11.42 31.84
C ALA A 408 -1.60 -12.50 30.85
N ASN A 409 -1.02 -13.70 30.98
CA ASN A 409 -1.32 -14.90 30.19
C ASN A 409 -1.00 -14.78 28.69
N VAL A 410 -0.04 -13.93 28.32
CA VAL A 410 0.44 -13.78 26.95
C VAL A 410 1.79 -14.46 26.79
N SER A 411 2.01 -15.12 25.64
CA SER A 411 3.25 -15.82 25.37
C SER A 411 4.46 -14.88 25.39
N TRP A 412 5.58 -15.36 25.96
CA TRP A 412 6.85 -14.63 25.96
C TRP A 412 7.42 -14.35 24.57
N GLN A 413 6.97 -15.07 23.52
CA GLN A 413 7.40 -14.82 22.14
C GLN A 413 7.06 -13.41 21.62
N TYR A 414 6.11 -12.73 22.26
CA TYR A 414 5.68 -11.37 21.90
C TYR A 414 6.28 -10.29 22.80
N ALA A 415 7.16 -10.66 23.74
CA ALA A 415 7.82 -9.71 24.63
C ALA A 415 9.01 -9.03 23.92
N HIS A 416 9.35 -7.82 24.38
CA HIS A 416 10.54 -7.08 23.95
C HIS A 416 10.65 -6.89 22.44
N ARG A 417 9.53 -6.76 21.73
CA ARG A 417 9.51 -6.52 20.29
C ARG A 417 9.60 -5.02 20.01
N GLU A 418 10.01 -4.65 18.81
CA GLU A 418 10.03 -3.24 18.45
C GLU A 418 8.62 -2.60 18.45
N PRO A 419 8.49 -1.29 18.69
CA PRO A 419 7.20 -0.58 18.76
C PRO A 419 6.26 -0.81 17.55
N ARG A 420 6.81 -0.95 16.34
CA ARG A 420 6.04 -1.21 15.11
C ARG A 420 5.31 -2.56 15.13
N PHE A 421 5.85 -3.55 15.84
CA PHE A 421 5.18 -4.84 16.05
C PHE A 421 3.89 -4.64 16.85
N TYR A 422 3.97 -3.91 17.97
CA TYR A 422 2.82 -3.66 18.83
C TYR A 422 1.77 -2.75 18.19
N ALA A 423 2.17 -1.88 17.26
CA ALA A 423 1.24 -1.07 16.46
C ALA A 423 0.53 -1.90 15.38
N SER A 424 1.23 -2.87 14.76
CA SER A 424 0.75 -3.53 13.54
C SER A 424 0.13 -4.91 13.75
N ILE A 425 0.59 -5.66 14.75
CA ILE A 425 0.26 -7.08 14.91
C ILE A 425 -0.73 -7.27 16.07
N ALA A 426 -1.82 -7.97 15.80
CA ALA A 426 -2.73 -8.45 16.83
C ALA A 426 -2.31 -9.87 17.23
N TYR A 427 -1.27 -9.95 18.06
CA TYR A 427 -0.80 -11.22 18.62
C TYR A 427 -1.86 -11.84 19.54
N CYS A 428 -1.84 -13.17 19.71
CA CYS A 428 -2.80 -13.86 20.56
C CYS A 428 -2.68 -13.37 22.02
N GLY A 429 -3.77 -12.85 22.57
CA GLY A 429 -3.80 -12.17 23.87
C GLY A 429 -3.66 -10.63 23.80
N SER A 430 -3.71 -10.02 22.61
CA SER A 430 -3.74 -8.57 22.43
C SER A 430 -5.00 -7.93 23.05
N ILE A 431 -4.85 -6.73 23.59
CA ILE A 431 -5.97 -5.86 24.01
C ILE A 431 -6.48 -5.05 22.82
N TRP A 432 -7.80 -4.98 22.71
CA TRP A 432 -8.56 -4.13 21.80
C TRP A 432 -9.33 -3.08 22.61
N ALA A 433 -9.00 -1.81 22.42
CA ALA A 433 -9.47 -0.73 23.29
C ALA A 433 -10.96 -0.42 23.12
N CYS A 434 -11.43 -0.23 21.88
CA CYS A 434 -12.82 0.09 21.54
C CYS A 434 -13.44 1.17 22.44
N SER A 435 -12.69 2.23 22.74
CA SER A 435 -13.03 3.19 23.80
C SER A 435 -14.34 3.94 23.55
N SER A 436 -14.78 4.09 22.28
CA SER A 436 -16.08 4.67 21.94
C SER A 436 -17.27 3.73 22.12
N ALA A 437 -17.05 2.44 22.41
CA ALA A 437 -18.15 1.50 22.63
C ALA A 437 -19.00 1.95 23.82
N ASN A 438 -20.32 1.99 23.62
CA ASN A 438 -21.26 2.47 24.63
C ASN A 438 -21.23 1.58 25.89
N GLU A 439 -21.25 0.25 25.70
CA GLU A 439 -21.23 -0.71 26.80
C GLU A 439 -19.82 -1.05 27.28
N ALA A 440 -19.61 -0.99 28.59
CA ALA A 440 -18.30 -1.21 29.21
C ALA A 440 -17.69 -2.59 28.93
N GLN A 441 -18.52 -3.59 28.69
CA GLN A 441 -18.07 -4.96 28.41
C GLN A 441 -17.33 -5.14 27.08
N TYR A 442 -17.40 -4.15 26.19
CA TYR A 442 -16.68 -4.17 24.91
C TYR A 442 -15.38 -3.36 24.93
N ARG A 443 -15.09 -2.63 26.01
CA ARG A 443 -13.89 -1.79 26.12
C ARG A 443 -12.71 -2.58 26.70
N ASN A 444 -11.51 -2.33 26.19
CA ASN A 444 -10.23 -2.91 26.65
C ASN A 444 -10.26 -4.45 26.74
N LYS A 445 -10.77 -5.11 25.70
CA LYS A 445 -10.93 -6.56 25.70
C LYS A 445 -9.66 -7.26 25.24
N GLN A 446 -9.15 -8.14 26.09
CA GLN A 446 -8.10 -9.09 25.74
C GLN A 446 -8.70 -10.24 24.91
N ILE A 447 -8.12 -10.54 23.76
CA ILE A 447 -8.66 -11.51 22.79
C ILE A 447 -7.65 -12.62 22.52
N PHE A 448 -8.11 -13.87 22.59
CA PHE A 448 -7.33 -15.06 22.29
C PHE A 448 -7.93 -15.81 21.10
N TYR A 449 -7.07 -16.39 20.27
CA TYR A 449 -7.43 -17.09 19.02
C TYR A 449 -7.42 -18.62 19.17
N TYR A 450 -7.52 -19.13 20.40
CA TYR A 450 -7.57 -20.56 20.68
C TYR A 450 -8.83 -21.20 20.09
N ARG A 451 -8.72 -22.48 19.73
CA ARG A 451 -9.81 -23.25 19.14
C ARG A 451 -11.07 -23.20 20.00
N ASP A 452 -12.22 -23.14 19.34
CA ASP A 452 -13.57 -23.16 19.92
C ASP A 452 -13.94 -21.93 20.79
N LEU A 453 -13.04 -20.96 20.94
CA LEU A 453 -13.39 -19.61 21.40
C LEU A 453 -14.10 -18.81 20.30
N ASN A 454 -14.72 -17.68 20.66
CA ASN A 454 -15.44 -16.81 19.72
C ASN A 454 -14.56 -16.25 18.59
N ASP A 455 -13.28 -15.99 18.90
CA ASP A 455 -12.35 -15.35 17.98
C ASP A 455 -11.35 -16.35 17.37
N GLY A 456 -11.33 -17.60 17.83
CA GLY A 456 -10.51 -18.66 17.26
C GLY A 456 -11.23 -19.49 16.21
N LYS A 457 -10.59 -20.56 15.76
CA LYS A 457 -11.17 -21.50 14.80
C LYS A 457 -12.35 -22.25 15.41
N GLN A 458 -13.48 -22.27 14.71
CA GLN A 458 -14.69 -22.99 15.13
C GLN A 458 -15.00 -24.16 14.18
N GLY A 459 -14.99 -25.38 14.72
CA GLY A 459 -15.27 -26.58 13.94
C GLY A 459 -14.31 -26.77 12.75
N PHE A 460 -14.86 -26.83 11.54
CA PHE A 460 -14.12 -26.97 10.27
C PHE A 460 -14.08 -25.68 9.44
N LYS A 461 -14.60 -24.56 9.97
CA LYS A 461 -14.63 -23.29 9.24
C LYS A 461 -13.26 -22.62 9.31
N GLU A 462 -12.88 -21.96 8.21
CA GLU A 462 -11.65 -21.17 8.11
C GLU A 462 -11.92 -19.66 8.29
N ASP A 463 -13.06 -19.32 8.91
CA ASP A 463 -13.49 -17.94 9.16
C ASP A 463 -12.83 -17.38 10.43
N CYS A 464 -11.50 -17.36 10.48
CA CYS A 464 -10.67 -16.86 11.58
C CYS A 464 -9.31 -16.40 11.04
N PRO A 465 -8.44 -15.75 11.84
CA PRO A 465 -7.05 -15.54 11.46
C PRO A 465 -6.37 -16.91 11.27
N LEU A 466 -6.12 -17.31 10.02
CA LEU A 466 -5.66 -18.66 9.65
C LEU A 466 -4.31 -19.05 10.25
N THR A 467 -3.53 -18.05 10.65
CA THR A 467 -2.22 -18.21 11.27
C THR A 467 -2.30 -18.10 12.80
N GLY A 468 -3.48 -17.90 13.39
CA GLY A 468 -3.66 -17.62 14.82
C GLY A 468 -3.10 -16.28 15.28
N ILE A 469 -2.74 -15.41 14.33
CA ILE A 469 -2.14 -14.09 14.55
C ILE A 469 -2.92 -13.09 13.69
N GLY A 470 -3.52 -12.08 14.30
CA GLY A 470 -4.28 -11.04 13.60
C GLY A 470 -3.44 -9.83 13.20
N PHE A 471 -4.09 -8.87 12.56
CA PHE A 471 -3.51 -7.59 12.13
C PHE A 471 -4.26 -6.41 12.76
N LYS A 472 -3.57 -5.31 13.10
CA LYS A 472 -4.21 -4.12 13.73
C LYS A 472 -3.59 -2.76 13.40
N LYS A 473 -2.69 -2.65 12.41
CA LYS A 473 -1.98 -1.40 12.06
C LYS A 473 -2.87 -0.16 11.91
N PHE A 474 -4.03 -0.35 11.30
CA PHE A 474 -4.95 0.75 11.01
C PHE A 474 -6.00 0.96 12.10
N VAL A 475 -5.98 0.20 13.20
CA VAL A 475 -7.03 0.25 14.22
C VAL A 475 -6.79 1.44 15.15
N ASN A 476 -7.78 2.33 15.26
CA ASN A 476 -7.80 3.37 16.27
C ASN A 476 -8.35 2.80 17.59
N ASP A 477 -7.89 3.35 18.71
CA ASP A 477 -8.35 2.92 20.03
C ASP A 477 -9.83 3.27 20.25
N GLU A 478 -10.35 4.28 19.57
CA GLU A 478 -11.77 4.67 19.55
C GLU A 478 -12.62 3.81 18.62
N ASP A 479 -12.05 3.01 17.73
CA ASP A 479 -12.84 2.23 16.76
C ASP A 479 -13.71 1.17 17.49
N ALA A 480 -15.02 1.32 17.38
CA ALA A 480 -15.99 0.35 17.89
C ALA A 480 -17.08 0.05 16.83
N PHE A 481 -17.30 -1.24 16.58
CA PHE A 481 -18.32 -1.74 15.64
C PHE A 481 -19.61 -2.17 16.35
N THR A 482 -19.61 -2.15 17.67
CA THR A 482 -20.77 -2.43 18.52
C THR A 482 -21.80 -1.30 18.42
N GLN A 483 -23.06 -1.58 18.77
CA GLN A 483 -24.13 -0.60 18.74
C GLN A 483 -23.78 0.67 19.55
N GLY A 484 -23.91 1.85 18.93
CA GLY A 484 -23.62 3.14 19.55
C GLY A 484 -22.14 3.57 19.56
N GLY A 485 -21.21 2.70 19.10
CA GLY A 485 -19.82 3.07 18.87
C GLY A 485 -19.61 3.79 17.54
N TYR A 486 -18.46 4.46 17.39
CA TYR A 486 -18.06 5.10 16.12
C TYR A 486 -16.67 4.61 15.66
N ARG A 487 -16.31 4.99 14.44
CA ARG A 487 -15.00 4.68 13.84
C ARG A 487 -14.34 5.96 13.40
N MET A 488 -13.04 6.04 13.59
CA MET A 488 -12.24 7.17 13.16
C MET A 488 -12.02 7.13 11.65
N ASP A 489 -12.12 8.28 11.00
CA ASP A 489 -11.77 8.42 9.59
C ASP A 489 -10.26 8.34 9.40
N LYS A 490 -9.82 7.53 8.44
CA LYS A 490 -8.39 7.23 8.23
C LYS A 490 -7.94 7.71 6.87
N THR A 491 -6.77 8.35 6.81
CA THR A 491 -6.20 8.80 5.54
C THR A 491 -5.35 7.69 4.94
N GLU A 492 -5.60 7.36 3.67
CA GLU A 492 -4.76 6.40 2.97
C GLU A 492 -3.42 7.02 2.56
N ASN A 493 -2.32 6.38 2.94
CA ASN A 493 -0.99 6.76 2.51
C ASN A 493 -0.62 6.05 1.19
N THR A 494 -1.15 6.53 0.06
CA THR A 494 -0.82 5.96 -1.26
C THR A 494 0.66 6.14 -1.60
N ILE A 495 1.24 7.28 -1.24
CA ILE A 495 2.68 7.55 -1.29
C ILE A 495 3.06 8.37 -0.05
N ARG A 496 4.12 7.96 0.66
CA ARG A 496 4.63 8.66 1.86
C ARG A 496 6.14 8.76 1.89
N TYR A 497 6.67 9.67 2.69
CA TYR A 497 8.08 10.05 2.69
C TYR A 497 9.04 8.92 3.06
N ALA A 498 8.70 8.04 4.02
CA ALA A 498 9.58 6.91 4.35
C ALA A 498 9.82 5.98 3.15
N GLU A 499 8.85 5.87 2.23
CA GLU A 499 9.05 5.11 1.00
C GLU A 499 10.15 5.75 0.14
N MET A 500 10.18 7.08 0.03
CA MET A 500 11.20 7.79 -0.77
C MET A 500 12.60 7.59 -0.20
N LEU A 501 12.73 7.61 1.13
CA LEU A 501 13.99 7.30 1.82
C LEU A 501 14.46 5.86 1.51
N LEU A 502 13.55 4.88 1.58
CA LEU A 502 13.86 3.49 1.24
C LEU A 502 14.22 3.32 -0.24
N ILE A 503 13.50 3.98 -1.16
CA ILE A 503 13.83 3.96 -2.60
C ILE A 503 15.24 4.54 -2.83
N TYR A 504 15.55 5.67 -2.19
CA TYR A 504 16.85 6.33 -2.33
C TYR A 504 17.99 5.44 -1.84
N ALA A 505 17.86 4.90 -0.63
CA ALA A 505 18.86 4.00 -0.04
C ALA A 505 19.05 2.71 -0.86
N GLU A 506 17.95 2.12 -1.35
CA GLU A 506 18.00 0.96 -2.24
C GLU A 506 18.81 1.27 -3.50
N ALA A 507 18.41 2.34 -4.19
CA ALA A 507 18.97 2.66 -5.49
C ALA A 507 20.46 3.06 -5.42
N LEU A 508 20.88 3.73 -4.34
CA LEU A 508 22.30 3.99 -4.12
C LEU A 508 23.10 2.72 -3.84
N ASN A 509 22.55 1.78 -3.06
CA ASN A 509 23.26 0.55 -2.72
C ASN A 509 23.62 -0.28 -3.95
N GLU A 510 22.73 -0.32 -4.94
CA GLU A 510 22.88 -1.12 -6.15
C GLU A 510 23.87 -0.55 -7.18
N LEU A 511 24.38 0.68 -6.96
CA LEU A 511 25.42 1.26 -7.80
C LEU A 511 26.80 0.68 -7.45
N THR A 512 27.59 0.33 -8.46
CA THR A 512 28.98 -0.12 -8.29
C THR A 512 29.81 0.96 -7.56
N PRO A 513 30.51 0.61 -6.45
CA PRO A 513 31.37 1.55 -5.75
C PRO A 513 32.39 2.23 -6.69
N GLY A 514 32.51 3.55 -6.60
CA GLY A 514 33.43 4.35 -7.41
C GLY A 514 32.94 4.72 -8.81
N LYS A 515 31.78 4.21 -9.26
CA LYS A 515 31.13 4.71 -10.47
C LYS A 515 30.14 5.83 -10.15
N SER A 516 30.08 6.82 -11.05
CA SER A 516 29.13 7.93 -10.98
C SER A 516 28.39 8.09 -12.29
N TYR A 517 27.17 8.62 -12.19
CA TYR A 517 26.24 8.83 -13.29
C TYR A 517 25.74 10.26 -13.26
N THR A 518 25.60 10.90 -14.42
CA THR A 518 24.95 12.21 -14.53
C THR A 518 23.51 11.99 -15.00
N VAL A 519 22.54 12.46 -14.21
CA VAL A 519 21.11 12.32 -14.49
C VAL A 519 20.48 13.71 -14.64
N GLU A 520 19.66 13.90 -15.68
CA GLU A 520 18.85 15.10 -15.83
C GLU A 520 17.64 15.07 -14.89
N ARG A 521 17.46 16.16 -14.17
CA ARG A 521 16.38 16.38 -13.21
C ARG A 521 15.10 16.83 -13.90
N TYR A 522 13.98 16.75 -13.19
CA TYR A 522 12.69 17.25 -13.65
C TYR A 522 12.74 18.75 -14.01
N ASN A 523 13.64 19.55 -13.44
CA ASN A 523 13.78 20.98 -13.71
C ASN A 523 14.78 21.29 -14.85
N GLY A 524 15.41 20.28 -15.46
CA GLY A 524 16.42 20.44 -16.52
C GLY A 524 17.85 20.65 -16.02
N GLU A 525 18.07 20.72 -14.70
CA GLU A 525 19.41 20.68 -14.13
C GLU A 525 19.97 19.25 -14.14
N THR A 526 21.28 19.11 -13.96
CA THR A 526 21.92 17.79 -13.84
C THR A 526 22.34 17.49 -12.41
N MET A 527 22.30 16.22 -12.04
CA MET A 527 22.76 15.71 -10.74
C MET A 527 23.72 14.55 -10.96
N THR A 528 24.82 14.54 -10.21
CA THR A 528 25.73 13.39 -10.15
C THR A 528 25.25 12.43 -9.06
N VAL A 529 25.07 11.17 -9.43
CA VAL A 529 24.63 10.09 -8.53
C VAL A 529 25.70 9.02 -8.49
N GLN A 530 26.07 8.59 -7.29
CA GLN A 530 27.02 7.52 -7.04
C GLN A 530 26.64 6.83 -5.72
N ARG A 531 27.08 5.59 -5.51
CA ARG A 531 26.94 4.93 -4.21
C ARG A 531 27.67 5.72 -3.13
N ASP A 532 26.92 6.20 -2.13
CA ASP A 532 27.44 6.94 -1.00
C ASP A 532 26.84 6.40 0.31
N VAL A 533 27.72 5.93 1.20
CA VAL A 533 27.33 5.33 2.48
C VAL A 533 26.69 6.35 3.42
N ASN A 534 27.14 7.60 3.41
CA ASN A 534 26.57 8.64 4.26
C ASN A 534 25.17 9.02 3.80
N GLU A 535 24.95 9.13 2.48
CA GLU A 535 23.61 9.37 1.92
C GLU A 535 22.68 8.19 2.22
N MET A 536 23.13 6.94 2.04
CA MET A 536 22.36 5.75 2.41
C MET A 536 21.98 5.75 3.90
N ARG A 537 22.93 6.10 4.79
CA ARG A 537 22.68 6.21 6.23
C ARG A 537 21.71 7.35 6.55
N SER A 538 21.84 8.49 5.89
CA SER A 538 20.95 9.66 6.08
C SER A 538 19.49 9.34 5.75
N ALA A 539 19.25 8.36 4.87
CA ALA A 539 17.91 7.90 4.53
C ALA A 539 17.40 6.78 5.47
N MET A 540 18.27 5.86 5.89
CA MET A 540 17.88 4.71 6.71
C MET A 540 17.77 5.02 8.20
N LYS A 541 18.75 5.74 8.75
CA LYS A 541 18.84 6.04 10.18
C LYS A 541 17.56 6.70 10.71
N PRO A 542 16.97 7.73 10.06
CA PRO A 542 15.75 8.36 10.57
C PRO A 542 14.56 7.40 10.68
N ILE A 543 14.41 6.44 9.76
CA ILE A 543 13.32 5.45 9.83
C ILE A 543 13.45 4.60 11.10
N ARG A 544 14.68 4.15 11.38
CA ARG A 544 15.01 3.32 12.55
C ARG A 544 14.92 4.10 13.86
N MET A 545 15.41 5.35 13.88
CA MET A 545 15.29 6.22 15.06
C MET A 545 13.83 6.52 15.39
N ARG A 546 12.99 6.82 14.38
CA ARG A 546 11.54 7.00 14.58
C ARG A 546 10.90 5.73 15.14
N ALA A 547 11.36 4.56 14.71
CA ALA A 547 10.88 3.28 15.20
C ALA A 547 11.48 2.86 16.57
N GLY A 548 12.41 3.62 17.13
CA GLY A 548 13.02 3.33 18.43
C GLY A 548 13.94 2.11 18.41
N VAL A 549 14.59 1.83 17.28
CA VAL A 549 15.57 0.74 17.15
C VAL A 549 16.94 1.29 16.72
N PRO A 550 18.07 0.75 17.23
CA PRO A 550 19.42 1.21 16.86
C PRO A 550 19.68 1.22 15.34
N ASP A 551 20.49 2.16 14.85
CA ASP A 551 20.92 2.17 13.44
C ASP A 551 21.78 0.92 13.12
N PHE A 552 21.97 0.64 11.83
CA PHE A 552 22.84 -0.44 11.40
C PHE A 552 24.32 -0.11 11.61
N ASP A 553 25.10 -1.15 11.92
CA ASP A 553 26.55 -1.08 12.01
C ASP A 553 27.18 -0.69 10.66
N ASP A 554 28.35 -0.05 10.72
CA ASP A 554 29.14 0.36 9.55
C ASP A 554 29.40 -0.78 8.56
N VAL A 555 29.59 -2.01 9.07
CA VAL A 555 29.84 -3.20 8.25
C VAL A 555 28.65 -3.53 7.33
N ILE A 556 27.42 -3.25 7.79
CA ILE A 556 26.21 -3.45 7.00
C ILE A 556 26.20 -2.45 5.85
N TYR A 557 26.40 -1.16 6.12
CA TYR A 557 26.43 -0.13 5.08
C TYR A 557 27.60 -0.29 4.09
N ALA A 558 28.75 -0.79 4.56
CA ALA A 558 29.93 -0.99 3.71
C ALA A 558 29.75 -2.13 2.70
N ASN A 559 28.92 -3.14 3.01
CA ASN A 559 28.73 -4.32 2.17
C ASN A 559 27.36 -4.30 1.46
N GLN A 560 27.39 -4.32 0.13
CA GLN A 560 26.16 -4.25 -0.68
C GLN A 560 25.14 -5.36 -0.39
N GLU A 561 25.59 -6.59 -0.15
CA GLU A 561 24.69 -7.73 0.10
C GLU A 561 24.11 -7.70 1.52
N LEU A 562 24.93 -7.36 2.51
CA LEU A 562 24.46 -7.20 3.90
C LEU A 562 23.45 -6.06 3.99
N PHE A 563 23.75 -4.91 3.37
CA PHE A 563 22.81 -3.80 3.31
C PHE A 563 21.53 -4.17 2.57
N ARG A 564 21.62 -4.84 1.41
CA ARG A 564 20.45 -5.29 0.66
C ARG A 564 19.54 -6.16 1.53
N THR A 565 20.10 -7.13 2.24
CA THR A 565 19.34 -7.98 3.17
C THR A 565 18.67 -7.17 4.27
N ALA A 566 19.40 -6.26 4.93
CA ALA A 566 18.87 -5.42 5.99
C ALA A 566 17.77 -4.46 5.49
N LEU A 567 17.97 -3.84 4.32
CA LEU A 567 17.01 -2.97 3.67
C LEU A 567 15.72 -3.70 3.29
N LYS A 568 15.82 -4.90 2.71
CA LYS A 568 14.63 -5.71 2.37
C LYS A 568 13.78 -6.00 3.61
N ARG A 569 14.42 -6.31 4.75
CA ARG A 569 13.74 -6.51 6.03
C ARG A 569 13.13 -5.21 6.56
N GLU A 570 13.88 -4.11 6.58
CA GLU A 570 13.37 -2.81 7.05
C GLU A 570 12.16 -2.37 6.21
N ARG A 571 12.22 -2.53 4.88
CA ARG A 571 11.13 -2.24 3.97
C ARG A 571 9.90 -3.12 4.23
N GLN A 572 10.10 -4.41 4.51
CA GLN A 572 9.03 -5.34 4.87
C GLN A 572 8.32 -4.96 6.18
N ILE A 573 9.05 -4.45 7.17
CA ILE A 573 8.50 -4.01 8.47
C ILE A 573 7.79 -2.67 8.32
N GLU A 574 8.49 -1.69 7.76
CA GLU A 574 8.04 -0.30 7.69
C GLU A 574 6.74 -0.19 6.86
N LEU A 575 6.68 -0.90 5.72
CA LEU A 575 5.60 -0.81 4.73
C LEU A 575 4.57 -1.95 4.82
N VAL A 576 4.55 -2.74 5.90
CA VAL A 576 3.63 -3.86 6.07
C VAL A 576 2.16 -3.42 5.92
N GLY A 577 1.38 -4.16 5.14
CA GLY A 577 -0.04 -3.87 4.92
C GLY A 577 -0.34 -2.58 4.13
N GLU A 578 0.66 -1.95 3.51
CA GLU A 578 0.50 -0.76 2.67
C GLU A 578 0.68 -1.11 1.19
N ASN A 579 -0.20 -0.61 0.32
CA ASN A 579 -0.07 -0.64 -1.15
C ASN A 579 0.40 -1.98 -1.77
N CYS A 580 0.09 -3.10 -1.13
CA CYS A 580 0.62 -4.43 -1.48
C CYS A 580 2.15 -4.44 -1.72
N PHE A 581 2.94 -3.65 -0.99
CA PHE A 581 4.37 -3.51 -1.28
C PHE A 581 5.08 -4.86 -1.29
N ARG A 582 4.82 -5.73 -0.30
CA ARG A 582 5.43 -7.06 -0.24
C ARG A 582 5.21 -7.89 -1.51
N TYR A 583 3.99 -7.87 -2.05
CA TYR A 583 3.64 -8.57 -3.30
C TYR A 583 4.51 -8.12 -4.49
N TYR A 584 4.68 -6.81 -4.65
CA TYR A 584 5.44 -6.22 -5.76
C TYR A 584 6.95 -6.28 -5.53
N ASP A 585 7.39 -6.12 -4.28
CA ASP A 585 8.80 -6.17 -3.88
C ASP A 585 9.39 -7.56 -4.12
N LEU A 586 8.72 -8.63 -3.69
CA LEU A 586 9.14 -10.01 -3.97
C LEU A 586 9.25 -10.28 -5.47
N ARG A 587 8.33 -9.73 -6.28
CA ARG A 587 8.35 -9.90 -7.73
C ARG A 587 9.48 -9.15 -8.38
N ARG A 588 9.66 -7.86 -8.06
CA ARG A 588 10.68 -7.02 -8.71
C ARG A 588 12.10 -7.45 -8.33
N TRP A 589 12.31 -7.96 -7.11
CA TRP A 589 13.58 -8.55 -6.70
C TRP A 589 13.82 -9.97 -7.23
N LYS A 590 12.79 -10.62 -7.79
CA LYS A 590 12.79 -12.04 -8.16
C LYS A 590 12.94 -13.02 -6.99
N ASP A 591 12.62 -12.57 -5.78
CA ASP A 591 12.60 -13.41 -4.58
C ASP A 591 11.33 -14.27 -4.50
N ALA A 592 10.26 -13.90 -5.23
CA ALA A 592 8.97 -14.58 -5.20
C ALA A 592 9.07 -16.10 -5.46
N LEU A 593 9.94 -16.55 -6.37
CA LEU A 593 10.15 -17.99 -6.62
C LEU A 593 10.62 -18.76 -5.38
N LEU A 594 11.41 -18.12 -4.52
CA LEU A 594 11.89 -18.73 -3.28
C LEU A 594 10.87 -18.56 -2.17
N GLU A 595 10.40 -17.34 -1.98
CA GLU A 595 9.64 -16.91 -0.80
C GLU A 595 8.17 -17.34 -0.86
N GLU A 596 7.54 -17.25 -2.04
CA GLU A 596 6.14 -17.62 -2.23
C GLU A 596 5.94 -19.13 -2.40
N ASN A 597 7.02 -19.92 -2.46
CA ASN A 597 6.99 -21.38 -2.43
C ASN A 597 7.31 -21.96 -1.04
N GLN A 598 7.64 -21.12 -0.06
CA GLN A 598 7.74 -21.58 1.33
C GLN A 598 6.34 -21.90 1.87
N PRO A 599 6.20 -22.91 2.74
CA PRO A 599 4.93 -23.17 3.41
C PRO A 599 4.52 -21.95 4.23
N LEU A 600 3.23 -21.60 4.20
CA LEU A 600 2.69 -20.59 5.08
C LEU A 600 2.70 -21.13 6.52
N MET A 601 3.43 -20.46 7.41
CA MET A 601 3.55 -20.82 8.82
C MET A 601 2.73 -19.88 9.71
N GLY A 602 2.19 -20.42 10.80
CA GLY A 602 1.48 -19.68 11.86
C GLY A 602 1.41 -20.49 13.16
N CYS A 603 0.65 -20.02 14.13
CA CYS A 603 0.28 -20.76 15.33
C CYS A 603 -0.60 -21.99 14.99
N ASN A 604 -0.61 -22.99 15.87
CA ASN A 604 -1.49 -24.15 15.77
C ASN A 604 -2.92 -23.82 16.23
N ILE A 605 -3.74 -23.30 15.33
CA ILE A 605 -5.14 -22.91 15.58
C ILE A 605 -6.09 -24.06 15.96
N ASN A 606 -5.58 -25.29 16.06
CA ASN A 606 -6.36 -26.45 16.52
C ASN A 606 -6.20 -26.74 18.01
N ILE A 607 -5.42 -25.93 18.74
CA ILE A 607 -5.24 -26.04 20.18
C ILE A 607 -6.27 -25.17 20.91
N SER A 608 -6.98 -25.76 21.86
CA SER A 608 -7.96 -25.08 22.73
C SER A 608 -7.27 -24.31 23.87
N ASP A 609 -8.04 -23.63 24.70
CA ASP A 609 -7.59 -22.88 25.88
C ASP A 609 -7.24 -23.76 27.10
N ASP A 610 -6.95 -25.05 26.88
CA ASP A 610 -6.50 -25.95 27.94
C ASP A 610 -5.12 -25.51 28.43
N VAL A 611 -5.04 -25.04 29.67
CA VAL A 611 -3.82 -24.51 30.31
C VAL A 611 -2.63 -25.48 30.28
N THR A 612 -2.88 -26.79 30.18
CA THR A 612 -1.81 -27.80 30.10
C THR A 612 -1.21 -27.94 28.70
N ARG A 613 -1.93 -27.47 27.68
CA ARG A 613 -1.58 -27.63 26.26
C ARG A 613 -1.49 -26.33 25.49
N VAL A 614 -1.90 -25.20 26.08
CA VAL A 614 -1.98 -23.90 25.41
C VAL A 614 -0.63 -23.44 24.85
N GLN A 615 0.51 -23.87 25.42
CA GLN A 615 1.84 -23.64 24.82
C GLN A 615 1.97 -24.25 23.41
N GLU A 616 1.30 -25.37 23.11
CA GLU A 616 1.29 -26.01 21.79
C GLU A 616 0.67 -25.10 20.71
N PHE A 617 -0.21 -24.16 21.08
CA PHE A 617 -0.76 -23.17 20.14
C PHE A 617 0.36 -22.34 19.51
N TYR A 618 1.38 -21.98 20.28
CA TYR A 618 2.46 -21.08 19.86
C TYR A 618 3.59 -21.79 19.10
N ARG A 619 3.44 -23.08 18.81
CA ARG A 619 4.42 -23.82 18.01
C ARG A 619 4.18 -23.56 16.52
N PRO A 620 5.19 -23.11 15.76
CA PRO A 620 5.06 -22.87 14.32
C PRO A 620 4.53 -24.10 13.58
N THR A 621 3.40 -23.94 12.92
CA THR A 621 2.65 -24.99 12.23
C THR A 621 2.30 -24.55 10.82
N VAL A 622 2.36 -25.48 9.87
CA VAL A 622 1.95 -25.22 8.48
C VAL A 622 0.44 -25.00 8.40
N VAL A 623 0.03 -23.89 7.78
CA VAL A 623 -1.37 -23.57 7.51
C VAL A 623 -1.84 -24.34 6.26
N ALA A 624 -2.20 -25.61 6.45
CA ALA A 624 -2.53 -26.53 5.36
C ALA A 624 -3.74 -26.10 4.49
N SER A 625 -4.61 -25.23 5.01
CA SER A 625 -5.74 -24.68 4.24
C SER A 625 -5.30 -23.70 3.14
N MET A 626 -4.07 -23.17 3.22
CA MET A 626 -3.50 -22.18 2.31
C MET A 626 -2.19 -22.69 1.68
N PRO A 627 -2.25 -23.71 0.79
CA PRO A 627 -1.07 -24.18 0.10
C PRO A 627 -0.49 -23.07 -0.79
N LYS A 628 0.85 -22.98 -0.80
CA LYS A 628 1.61 -21.94 -1.49
C LYS A 628 2.26 -22.53 -2.74
N VAL A 629 2.01 -21.91 -3.89
CA VAL A 629 2.60 -22.29 -5.18
C VAL A 629 2.92 -21.02 -5.95
N PHE A 630 4.18 -20.91 -6.39
CA PHE A 630 4.61 -19.86 -7.30
C PHE A 630 5.45 -20.43 -8.43
N THR A 631 5.11 -20.06 -9.66
CA THR A 631 5.79 -20.51 -10.88
C THR A 631 6.21 -19.32 -11.74
N GLN A 632 7.14 -19.53 -12.67
CA GLN A 632 7.72 -18.45 -13.49
C GLN A 632 6.67 -17.58 -14.19
N ARG A 633 5.57 -18.17 -14.67
CA ARG A 633 4.48 -17.40 -15.32
C ARG A 633 3.82 -16.38 -14.40
N MET A 634 3.85 -16.58 -13.08
CA MET A 634 3.15 -15.77 -12.08
C MET A 634 3.85 -14.45 -11.73
N TYR A 635 5.04 -14.20 -12.30
CA TYR A 635 5.66 -12.87 -12.27
C TYR A 635 4.84 -11.83 -13.01
N LEU A 636 4.12 -12.23 -14.07
CA LEU A 636 3.23 -11.38 -14.85
C LEU A 636 1.83 -11.98 -14.89
N TRP A 637 0.81 -11.15 -14.86
CA TRP A 637 -0.58 -11.60 -14.94
C TRP A 637 -0.92 -12.05 -16.36
N PRO A 638 -1.87 -13.01 -16.51
CA PRO A 638 -2.43 -13.32 -17.81
C PRO A 638 -3.25 -12.14 -18.32
N PHE A 639 -3.12 -11.81 -19.61
CA PHE A 639 -4.12 -10.99 -20.29
C PHE A 639 -5.45 -11.75 -20.33
N PRO A 640 -6.60 -11.08 -20.09
CA PRO A 640 -7.92 -11.71 -20.15
C PRO A 640 -8.19 -12.32 -21.52
N ASP A 641 -8.77 -13.52 -21.56
CA ASP A 641 -9.09 -14.22 -22.82
C ASP A 641 -10.02 -13.41 -23.73
N LYS A 642 -10.95 -12.64 -23.15
CA LYS A 642 -11.80 -11.71 -23.91
C LYS A 642 -11.00 -10.64 -24.63
N GLU A 643 -9.94 -10.12 -24.01
CA GLU A 643 -9.11 -9.09 -24.63
C GLU A 643 -8.22 -9.67 -25.72
N MET A 644 -7.67 -10.88 -25.48
CA MET A 644 -6.93 -11.63 -26.50
C MET A 644 -7.76 -11.88 -27.77
N LYS A 645 -9.07 -12.09 -27.62
CA LYS A 645 -10.02 -12.22 -28.76
C LYS A 645 -10.34 -10.88 -29.43
N ARG A 646 -10.27 -9.78 -28.69
CA ARG A 646 -10.59 -8.41 -29.14
C ARG A 646 -9.42 -7.66 -29.77
N ASN A 647 -8.19 -8.05 -29.50
CA ASN A 647 -7.03 -7.43 -30.09
C ASN A 647 -6.18 -8.52 -30.74
N VAL A 648 -6.33 -8.66 -32.06
CA VAL A 648 -5.63 -9.69 -32.85
C VAL A 648 -4.11 -9.54 -32.84
N ASN A 649 -3.60 -8.37 -32.43
CA ASN A 649 -2.19 -8.07 -32.32
C ASN A 649 -1.63 -8.20 -30.90
N LEU A 650 -2.48 -8.50 -29.91
CA LEU A 650 -2.07 -8.74 -28.53
C LEU A 650 -1.48 -10.15 -28.39
N THR A 651 -0.37 -10.27 -27.66
CA THR A 651 0.24 -11.55 -27.31
C THR A 651 0.11 -11.84 -25.82
N GLN A 652 -0.15 -13.10 -25.48
CA GLN A 652 -0.27 -13.55 -24.10
C GLN A 652 1.12 -13.55 -23.41
N ASN A 653 1.13 -13.38 -22.08
CA ASN A 653 2.34 -13.58 -21.29
C ASN A 653 2.73 -15.08 -21.24
N PRO A 654 4.03 -15.42 -21.29
CA PRO A 654 4.46 -16.82 -21.37
C PRO A 654 3.93 -17.69 -20.21
N GLY A 655 3.40 -18.88 -20.56
CA GLY A 655 2.93 -19.88 -19.60
C GLY A 655 1.46 -19.76 -19.19
N TRP A 656 0.73 -18.77 -19.72
CA TRP A 656 -0.70 -18.53 -19.47
C TRP A 656 -1.62 -19.02 -20.59
#